data_AF-A0A3N6IQV1-F1
#
_entry.id   AF-A0A3N6IQV1-F1
#
_cell.length_a   1.000
_cell.length_b   1.000
_cell.length_c   1.000
_cell.angle_alpha   90.00
_cell.angle_beta   90.00
_cell.angle_gamma   90.00
#
_symmetry.space_group_name_H-M   'P 1'
#
loop_
_entity.id
_entity.type
_entity.pdbx_description
1 polymer ?
#
loop_
_entity_poly.entity_id
_entity_poly.type
_entity_poly.pdbx_seq_one_letter_code
_entity_poly.pdbx_strand_id
1 'polypeptide(L)'
;MHAETVARPGRADPPREAAARAESARRFAGALREALEEVRTGPAPAPAVGALGVRDAYTAPAASREYVPVRLYGRQVLVGPWPAAGRDAGCGTCLERRWQGVRSVPLREGLELGSGTRSVAPWPYATPFAATAVAALMAAVAEEAARPDADGAPYPEVHLLDLDAMTVRRHPLVPDPECPACGAPGPDTAEGAALTLRPAPKYRPGAFRVRRVEDYRLPVDAFANPHWGALGPSVICDVASTTTSATVGCFSTRSGAYLRETFWGGHADSYAHSLRIGVLEGLERYAGMRARGRTTGLVASLDDLGPDAVDPRLTGLYSEDFYRANPRVRPFTPDREIPWVWGWSLRDARPRPVPEILAYYHAPGLENRFVQESSNGCASGGSPEEAVYFGLMEVVERDAFLLAWYGQVPLTEIDPATSARPGTRHMVDRLAMYGYRARFFDTRVSFPVPVVTAVAERLDGGIGRMCFGAGAGLDPESALDSALCEIATDSVNLVGRTRRDEARLRALAQDFDQVTSLHDHPLVYGVPEMGAHADFLLRQPDPRPAVDVAGLRWPDAAGAAVSPDLREDLLRAVGAVTAAGFDVVVVDQTLPEQRALGLHTVKVLVPGLVPIDFGWSRQRARHMPRTRTALREAGLRGTDLTADGLNPAPHPFP
;
A
#
# COMPACT_ATOMS: atom_id res chain seq x y z
N MET A 1 11.01 -37.84 -2.64
CA MET A 1 10.80 -39.15 -1.98
C MET A 1 10.08 -38.86 -0.66
N HIS A 2 8.87 -39.30 -0.32
CA HIS A 2 7.87 -40.17 -0.94
C HIS A 2 6.56 -39.38 -1.12
N ALA A 3 5.92 -39.51 -2.29
CA ALA A 3 4.57 -39.00 -2.52
C ALA A 3 3.59 -40.12 -2.15
N GLU A 4 3.01 -40.06 -0.95
CA GLU A 4 1.85 -40.87 -0.61
C GLU A 4 0.65 -40.38 -1.43
N THR A 5 0.09 -41.30 -2.20
CA THR A 5 -1.07 -41.08 -3.06
C THR A 5 -2.30 -40.98 -2.18
N VAL A 6 -2.68 -39.75 -1.79
CA VAL A 6 -3.95 -39.51 -1.10
C VAL A 6 -5.08 -39.81 -2.07
N ALA A 7 -5.81 -40.89 -1.80
CA ALA A 7 -7.02 -41.26 -2.51
C ALA A 7 -8.03 -40.10 -2.49
N ARG A 8 -8.53 -39.70 -3.67
CA ARG A 8 -9.65 -38.76 -3.79
C ARG A 8 -10.87 -39.32 -3.04
N PRO A 9 -11.48 -38.60 -2.09
CA PRO A 9 -12.76 -39.00 -1.56
C PRO A 9 -13.80 -38.92 -2.68
N GLY A 10 -14.69 -39.92 -2.73
CA GLY A 10 -15.74 -40.03 -3.73
C GLY A 10 -16.61 -38.77 -3.80
N ARG A 11 -17.06 -38.45 -5.02
CA ARG A 11 -18.07 -37.42 -5.29
C ARG A 11 -19.30 -37.66 -4.41
N ALA A 12 -19.50 -36.81 -3.41
CA ALA A 12 -20.74 -36.74 -2.64
C ALA A 12 -21.83 -36.02 -3.46
N ASP A 13 -23.07 -36.49 -3.31
CA ASP A 13 -24.30 -36.04 -3.98
C ASP A 13 -24.50 -34.49 -4.00
N PRO A 14 -24.50 -33.82 -5.17
CA PRO A 14 -24.69 -32.37 -5.25
C PRO A 14 -26.12 -31.76 -5.40
N PRO A 15 -27.30 -32.46 -5.46
CA PRO A 15 -28.57 -31.74 -5.70
C PRO A 15 -29.38 -31.29 -4.45
N ARG A 16 -29.35 -32.03 -3.33
CA ARG A 16 -30.31 -31.80 -2.21
C ARG A 16 -29.96 -30.64 -1.27
N GLU A 17 -28.72 -30.20 -1.26
CA GLU A 17 -28.19 -29.34 -0.17
C GLU A 17 -28.13 -27.87 -0.54
N ALA A 18 -27.76 -27.57 -1.79
CA ALA A 18 -27.99 -26.27 -2.40
C ALA A 18 -29.48 -25.91 -2.36
N ALA A 19 -30.36 -26.93 -2.48
CA ALA A 19 -31.80 -26.76 -2.40
C ALA A 19 -32.27 -26.25 -1.02
N ALA A 20 -31.71 -26.74 0.10
CA ALA A 20 -32.13 -26.36 1.45
C ALA A 20 -31.79 -24.90 1.80
N ARG A 21 -30.60 -24.41 1.41
CA ARG A 21 -30.21 -23.00 1.61
C ARG A 21 -31.06 -22.06 0.77
N ALA A 22 -31.21 -22.42 -0.51
CA ALA A 22 -32.07 -21.69 -1.41
C ALA A 22 -33.53 -21.72 -0.93
N GLU A 23 -33.96 -22.79 -0.25
CA GLU A 23 -35.29 -22.89 0.33
C GLU A 23 -35.50 -21.94 1.53
N SER A 24 -34.57 -21.88 2.49
CA SER A 24 -34.68 -20.90 3.59
C SER A 24 -34.70 -19.47 3.07
N ALA A 25 -33.84 -19.12 2.11
CA ALA A 25 -33.84 -17.80 1.48
C ALA A 25 -35.15 -17.52 0.72
N ARG A 26 -35.68 -18.49 -0.03
CA ARG A 26 -36.97 -18.38 -0.73
C ARG A 26 -38.14 -18.19 0.23
N ARG A 27 -38.21 -18.95 1.32
CA ARG A 27 -39.27 -18.84 2.34
C ARG A 27 -39.22 -17.46 3.00
N PHE A 28 -38.02 -17.01 3.39
CA PHE A 28 -37.85 -15.67 3.96
C PHE A 28 -38.21 -14.56 2.95
N ALA A 29 -37.86 -14.73 1.67
CA ALA A 29 -38.25 -13.78 0.62
C ALA A 29 -39.78 -13.69 0.44
N GLY A 30 -40.50 -14.80 0.62
CA GLY A 30 -41.97 -14.81 0.64
C GLY A 30 -42.53 -13.97 1.79
N ALA A 31 -42.14 -14.31 3.03
CA ALA A 31 -42.57 -13.59 4.22
C ALA A 31 -42.18 -12.11 4.20
N LEU A 32 -41.00 -11.78 3.64
CA LEU A 32 -40.56 -10.39 3.48
C LEU A 32 -41.43 -9.63 2.48
N ARG A 33 -41.87 -10.25 1.38
CA ARG A 33 -42.77 -9.60 0.43
C ARG A 33 -44.14 -9.30 1.06
N GLU A 34 -44.71 -10.27 1.77
CA GLU A 34 -45.96 -10.11 2.52
C GLU A 34 -45.84 -8.97 3.54
N ALA A 35 -44.78 -8.98 4.35
CA ALA A 35 -44.55 -7.92 5.33
C ALA A 35 -44.31 -6.53 4.69
N LEU A 36 -43.68 -6.46 3.52
CA LEU A 36 -43.47 -5.20 2.78
C LEU A 36 -44.78 -4.62 2.25
N GLU A 37 -45.77 -5.45 1.89
CA GLU A 37 -47.10 -4.98 1.49
C GLU A 37 -47.84 -4.29 2.64
N GLU A 38 -47.57 -4.69 3.89
CA GLU A 38 -48.19 -4.11 5.08
C GLU A 38 -47.55 -2.76 5.49
N VAL A 39 -46.25 -2.57 5.26
CA VAL A 39 -45.49 -1.40 5.78
C VAL A 39 -45.12 -0.37 4.71
N ARG A 40 -45.19 -0.69 3.41
CA ARG A 40 -44.82 0.26 2.36
C ARG A 40 -45.95 1.23 2.04
N THR A 41 -45.62 2.52 2.00
CA THR A 41 -46.53 3.62 1.67
C THR A 41 -46.35 4.15 0.22
N GLY A 42 -45.40 3.61 -0.56
CA GLY A 42 -45.09 4.08 -1.91
C GLY A 42 -44.28 3.09 -2.77
N PRO A 43 -44.02 3.43 -4.06
CA PRO A 43 -43.27 2.58 -4.98
C PRO A 43 -41.80 2.49 -4.55
N ALA A 44 -41.30 1.27 -4.35
CA ALA A 44 -39.92 1.01 -3.98
C ALA A 44 -39.39 -0.25 -4.68
N PRO A 45 -38.09 -0.33 -5.04
CA PRO A 45 -37.55 -1.49 -5.72
C PRO A 45 -37.77 -2.78 -4.92
N ALA A 46 -38.00 -3.89 -5.61
CA ALA A 46 -38.26 -5.17 -4.95
C ALA A 46 -36.97 -5.71 -4.28
N PRO A 47 -37.07 -6.44 -3.14
CA PRO A 47 -35.91 -7.07 -2.52
C PRO A 47 -35.43 -8.27 -3.32
N ALA A 48 -34.11 -8.44 -3.41
CA ALA A 48 -33.46 -9.66 -3.83
C ALA A 48 -32.79 -10.32 -2.61
N VAL A 49 -33.42 -11.34 -2.05
CA VAL A 49 -32.91 -12.09 -0.88
C VAL A 49 -31.90 -13.15 -1.32
N GLY A 50 -30.72 -13.17 -0.68
CA GLY A 50 -29.68 -14.17 -0.90
C GLY A 50 -28.90 -14.49 0.38
N ALA A 51 -28.20 -15.61 0.41
CA ALA A 51 -27.33 -15.99 1.53
C ALA A 51 -25.87 -15.62 1.23
N LEU A 52 -25.12 -15.19 2.25
CA LEU A 52 -23.67 -14.99 2.19
C LEU A 52 -22.94 -16.23 2.73
N GLY A 53 -21.65 -16.35 2.41
CA GLY A 53 -20.81 -17.46 2.89
C GLY A 53 -21.20 -18.84 2.30
N VAL A 54 -21.93 -18.85 1.19
CA VAL A 54 -22.37 -20.09 0.52
C VAL A 54 -21.59 -20.41 -0.75
N ARG A 55 -20.92 -19.42 -1.34
CA ARG A 55 -20.12 -19.49 -2.56
C ARG A 55 -19.08 -18.38 -2.55
N ASP A 56 -18.05 -18.49 -3.37
CA ASP A 56 -17.08 -17.44 -3.59
C ASP A 56 -17.71 -16.24 -4.34
N ALA A 57 -17.76 -15.08 -3.68
CA ALA A 57 -18.25 -13.83 -4.24
C ALA A 57 -17.34 -13.26 -5.33
N TYR A 58 -16.06 -13.65 -5.39
CA TYR A 58 -15.13 -13.16 -6.41
C TYR A 58 -15.34 -13.81 -7.78
N THR A 59 -15.87 -15.04 -7.82
CA THR A 59 -16.16 -15.81 -9.04
C THR A 59 -17.66 -15.98 -9.32
N ALA A 60 -18.52 -15.61 -8.37
CA ALA A 60 -19.97 -15.64 -8.53
C ALA A 60 -20.47 -14.74 -9.69
N PRO A 61 -21.55 -15.17 -10.39
CA PRO A 61 -22.26 -14.30 -11.34
C PRO A 61 -22.73 -12.99 -10.69
N ALA A 62 -22.65 -11.91 -11.46
CA ALA A 62 -23.15 -10.60 -11.09
C ALA A 62 -24.62 -10.63 -10.66
N ALA A 63 -24.93 -10.02 -9.52
CA ALA A 63 -26.31 -9.77 -9.11
C ALA A 63 -26.95 -8.66 -9.96
N SER A 64 -28.27 -8.76 -10.20
CA SER A 64 -29.03 -7.67 -10.81
C SER A 64 -28.94 -6.39 -9.96
N ARG A 65 -28.87 -5.25 -10.64
CA ARG A 65 -28.80 -3.91 -10.04
C ARG A 65 -30.19 -3.27 -9.85
N GLU A 66 -31.25 -3.95 -10.29
CA GLU A 66 -32.63 -3.44 -10.23
C GLU A 66 -33.30 -3.66 -8.85
N TYR A 67 -32.77 -4.60 -8.07
CA TYR A 67 -33.35 -5.02 -6.79
C TYR A 67 -32.53 -4.54 -5.60
N VAL A 68 -33.20 -4.27 -4.47
CA VAL A 68 -32.51 -4.00 -3.20
C VAL A 68 -31.89 -5.31 -2.70
N PRO A 69 -30.56 -5.40 -2.54
CA PRO A 69 -29.95 -6.61 -1.99
C PRO A 69 -30.36 -6.79 -0.53
N VAL A 70 -30.90 -7.96 -0.21
CA VAL A 70 -31.10 -8.43 1.17
C VAL A 70 -30.23 -9.67 1.33
N ARG A 71 -29.28 -9.65 2.27
CA ARG A 71 -28.25 -10.68 2.39
C ARG A 71 -28.21 -11.26 3.80
N LEU A 72 -28.37 -12.58 3.88
CA LEU A 72 -28.53 -13.32 5.13
C LEU A 72 -27.21 -14.00 5.52
N TYR A 73 -26.76 -13.81 6.75
CA TYR A 73 -25.59 -14.51 7.31
C TYR A 73 -25.67 -14.66 8.83
N GLY A 74 -25.76 -15.90 9.33
CA GLY A 74 -25.92 -16.13 10.76
C GLY A 74 -27.15 -15.39 11.30
N ARG A 75 -26.98 -14.52 12.29
CA ARG A 75 -28.04 -13.65 12.84
C ARG A 75 -28.15 -12.29 12.14
N GLN A 76 -27.34 -12.02 11.13
CA GLN A 76 -27.23 -10.72 10.48
C GLN A 76 -27.99 -10.70 9.16
N VAL A 77 -28.73 -9.61 8.93
CA VAL A 77 -29.37 -9.28 7.65
C VAL A 77 -28.81 -7.96 7.16
N LEU A 78 -28.17 -7.99 6.00
CA LEU A 78 -27.66 -6.80 5.32
C LEU A 78 -28.69 -6.34 4.28
N VAL A 79 -28.99 -5.04 4.28
CA VAL A 79 -29.98 -4.40 3.40
C VAL A 79 -29.31 -3.25 2.65
N GLY A 80 -29.28 -3.33 1.32
CA GLY A 80 -28.66 -2.35 0.44
C GLY A 80 -27.43 -2.90 -0.31
N PRO A 81 -26.73 -2.07 -1.09
CA PRO A 81 -27.02 -0.65 -1.34
C PRO A 81 -28.36 -0.48 -2.09
N TRP A 82 -29.02 0.65 -1.90
CA TRP A 82 -30.25 0.94 -2.63
C TRP A 82 -29.95 1.14 -4.13
N PRO A 83 -30.75 0.58 -5.06
CA PRO A 83 -30.53 0.77 -6.49
C PRO A 83 -30.49 2.25 -6.88
N ALA A 84 -29.42 2.64 -7.57
CA ALA A 84 -29.28 3.97 -8.18
C ALA A 84 -28.67 3.84 -9.60
N ALA A 85 -28.97 4.82 -10.45
CA ALA A 85 -28.57 4.79 -11.87
C ALA A 85 -27.04 4.90 -12.05
N GLY A 86 -26.33 5.56 -11.14
CA GLY A 86 -24.87 5.73 -11.17
C GLY A 86 -24.10 4.43 -10.85
N ARG A 87 -22.94 4.25 -11.49
CA ARG A 87 -22.04 3.11 -11.20
C ARG A 87 -21.31 3.27 -9.86
N ASP A 88 -21.07 4.51 -9.46
CA ASP A 88 -20.41 4.88 -8.20
C ASP A 88 -21.27 4.56 -6.97
N ALA A 89 -22.55 4.24 -7.17
CA ALA A 89 -23.48 3.84 -6.12
C ALA A 89 -23.32 2.37 -5.66
N GLY A 90 -22.32 1.64 -6.19
CA GLY A 90 -22.11 0.24 -5.82
C GLY A 90 -23.26 -0.70 -6.23
N CYS A 91 -23.17 -1.97 -5.85
CA CYS A 91 -24.23 -2.95 -6.08
C CYS A 91 -24.16 -4.13 -5.10
N GLY A 92 -25.14 -5.03 -5.15
CA GLY A 92 -25.14 -6.25 -4.33
C GLY A 92 -23.90 -7.13 -4.54
N THR A 93 -23.32 -7.17 -5.75
CA THR A 93 -22.07 -7.89 -6.02
C THR A 93 -20.89 -7.25 -5.30
N CYS A 94 -20.81 -5.90 -5.24
CA CYS A 94 -19.80 -5.21 -4.45
C CYS A 94 -19.93 -5.55 -2.97
N LEU A 95 -21.16 -5.54 -2.44
CA LEU A 95 -21.42 -5.88 -1.05
C LEU A 95 -20.96 -7.30 -0.72
N GLU A 96 -21.33 -8.29 -1.55
CA GLU A 96 -20.92 -9.69 -1.37
C GLU A 96 -19.39 -9.85 -1.36
N ARG A 97 -18.69 -9.18 -2.29
CA ARG A 97 -17.23 -9.21 -2.40
C ARG A 97 -16.52 -8.52 -1.24
N ARG A 98 -16.97 -7.32 -0.85
CA ARG A 98 -16.43 -6.58 0.29
C ARG A 98 -16.70 -7.30 1.61
N TRP A 99 -17.91 -7.89 1.75
CA TRP A 99 -18.25 -8.73 2.89
C TRP A 99 -17.34 -9.95 3.00
N GLN A 100 -17.05 -10.65 1.90
CA GLN A 100 -16.14 -11.79 1.90
C GLN A 100 -14.69 -11.35 2.19
N GLY A 101 -14.26 -10.21 1.66
CA GLY A 101 -12.90 -9.69 1.82
C GLY A 101 -12.48 -9.48 3.27
N VAL A 102 -13.42 -9.13 4.15
CA VAL A 102 -13.19 -8.91 5.60
C VAL A 102 -13.41 -10.16 6.47
N ARG A 103 -13.58 -11.35 5.86
CA ARG A 103 -13.70 -12.61 6.60
C ARG A 103 -12.34 -13.20 6.96
N SER A 104 -12.35 -14.04 7.99
CA SER A 104 -11.16 -14.75 8.45
C SER A 104 -10.57 -15.63 7.35
N VAL A 105 -9.25 -15.85 7.42
CA VAL A 105 -8.51 -16.70 6.48
C VAL A 105 -9.18 -18.07 6.29
N PRO A 106 -9.56 -18.83 7.36
CA PRO A 106 -10.19 -20.13 7.17
C PRO A 106 -11.53 -20.07 6.41
N LEU A 107 -12.35 -19.04 6.66
CA LEU A 107 -13.62 -18.90 5.94
C LEU A 107 -13.38 -18.56 4.47
N ARG A 108 -12.46 -17.63 4.18
CA ARG A 108 -12.12 -17.27 2.81
C ARG A 108 -11.48 -18.42 2.04
N GLU A 109 -10.61 -19.21 2.67
CA GLU A 109 -10.07 -20.44 2.07
C GLU A 109 -11.18 -21.46 1.77
N GLY A 110 -12.10 -21.66 2.71
CA GLY A 110 -13.25 -22.55 2.50
C GLY A 110 -14.15 -22.11 1.32
N LEU A 111 -14.30 -20.81 1.10
CA LEU A 111 -15.09 -20.26 -0.01
C LEU A 111 -14.34 -20.29 -1.34
N GLU A 112 -13.09 -19.83 -1.36
CA GLU A 112 -12.32 -19.56 -2.59
C GLU A 112 -11.56 -20.78 -3.11
N LEU A 113 -11.15 -21.72 -2.24
CA LEU A 113 -10.39 -22.92 -2.59
C LEU A 113 -11.12 -24.23 -2.27
N GLY A 114 -12.11 -24.18 -1.38
CA GLY A 114 -12.82 -25.36 -0.91
C GLY A 114 -13.80 -25.96 -1.93
N SER A 115 -14.38 -27.11 -1.59
CA SER A 115 -15.42 -27.80 -2.38
C SER A 115 -16.82 -27.22 -2.19
N GLY A 116 -16.94 -26.03 -1.61
CA GLY A 116 -18.18 -25.39 -1.22
C GLY A 116 -18.52 -25.57 0.26
N THR A 117 -19.58 -24.91 0.72
CA THR A 117 -20.06 -25.01 2.11
C THR A 117 -21.33 -25.87 2.18
N ARG A 118 -21.59 -26.52 3.32
CA ARG A 118 -22.78 -27.35 3.56
C ARG A 118 -23.70 -26.73 4.63
N SER A 119 -25.02 -26.86 4.49
CA SER A 119 -25.95 -26.44 5.56
C SER A 119 -26.02 -27.53 6.63
N VAL A 120 -25.90 -27.16 7.90
CA VAL A 120 -26.04 -28.11 9.02
C VAL A 120 -27.48 -28.22 9.54
N ALA A 121 -28.29 -27.17 9.34
CA ALA A 121 -29.69 -27.09 9.73
C ALA A 121 -30.42 -26.00 8.91
N PRO A 122 -31.76 -25.92 8.97
CA PRO A 122 -32.50 -24.75 8.49
C PRO A 122 -32.05 -23.47 9.21
N TRP A 123 -32.18 -22.32 8.55
CA TRP A 123 -31.84 -21.03 9.15
C TRP A 123 -32.84 -20.67 10.27
N PRO A 124 -32.41 -20.56 11.55
CA PRO A 124 -33.33 -20.46 12.68
C PRO A 124 -34.03 -19.10 12.78
N TYR A 125 -33.53 -18.08 12.07
CA TYR A 125 -34.09 -16.73 12.09
C TYR A 125 -35.12 -16.47 10.96
N ALA A 126 -35.53 -17.49 10.22
CA ALA A 126 -36.59 -17.39 9.22
C ALA A 126 -37.99 -17.27 9.87
N THR A 127 -38.18 -16.28 10.73
CA THR A 127 -39.44 -16.04 11.46
C THR A 127 -40.24 -14.90 10.81
N PRO A 128 -41.57 -14.88 10.96
CA PRO A 128 -42.38 -13.75 10.51
C PRO A 128 -41.92 -12.42 11.12
N PHE A 129 -41.58 -12.43 12.41
CA PHE A 129 -41.07 -11.25 13.10
C PHE A 129 -39.79 -10.69 12.46
N ALA A 130 -38.84 -11.56 12.10
CA ALA A 130 -37.62 -11.14 11.41
C ALA A 130 -37.93 -10.53 10.03
N ALA A 131 -38.89 -11.10 9.29
CA ALA A 131 -39.33 -10.56 8.00
C ALA A 131 -39.97 -9.16 8.17
N THR A 132 -40.86 -8.98 9.16
CA THR A 132 -41.45 -7.68 9.50
C THR A 132 -40.39 -6.65 9.90
N ALA A 133 -39.41 -7.04 10.71
CA ALA A 133 -38.33 -6.14 11.11
C ALA A 133 -37.48 -5.68 9.92
N VAL A 134 -37.14 -6.59 9.00
CA VAL A 134 -36.42 -6.24 7.76
C VAL A 134 -37.29 -5.38 6.85
N ALA A 135 -38.60 -5.66 6.74
CA ALA A 135 -39.54 -4.86 5.97
C ALA A 135 -39.63 -3.42 6.51
N ALA A 136 -39.73 -3.26 7.83
CA ALA A 136 -39.77 -1.96 8.49
C ALA A 136 -38.46 -1.18 8.27
N LEU A 137 -37.30 -1.84 8.38
CA LEU A 137 -36.01 -1.22 8.07
C LEU A 137 -35.96 -0.78 6.60
N MET A 138 -36.38 -1.63 5.67
CA MET A 138 -36.41 -1.29 4.25
C MET A 138 -37.35 -0.11 3.95
N ALA A 139 -38.50 -0.02 4.61
CA ALA A 139 -39.41 1.11 4.46
C ALA A 139 -38.75 2.41 4.96
N ALA A 140 -38.12 2.39 6.14
CA ALA A 140 -37.41 3.54 6.68
C ALA A 140 -36.25 4.00 5.78
N VAL A 141 -35.46 3.06 5.25
CA VAL A 141 -34.35 3.37 4.32
C VAL A 141 -34.88 3.92 2.99
N ALA A 142 -36.01 3.43 2.49
CA ALA A 142 -36.62 3.96 1.27
C ALA A 142 -37.05 5.42 1.44
N GLU A 143 -37.61 5.76 2.60
CA GLU A 143 -37.99 7.14 2.93
C GLU A 143 -36.76 8.06 3.06
N GLU A 144 -35.67 7.57 3.65
CA GLU A 144 -34.40 8.31 3.72
C GLU A 144 -33.81 8.54 2.32
N ALA A 145 -33.76 7.51 1.48
CA ALA A 145 -33.24 7.57 0.12
C ALA A 145 -34.09 8.44 -0.83
N ALA A 146 -35.37 8.68 -0.52
CA ALA A 146 -36.24 9.56 -1.27
C ALA A 146 -36.05 11.06 -0.92
N ARG A 147 -35.34 11.37 0.18
CA ARG A 147 -35.03 12.76 0.54
C ARG A 147 -33.90 13.27 -0.36
N PRO A 148 -33.95 14.54 -0.80
CA PRO A 148 -32.84 15.14 -1.52
C PRO A 148 -31.56 15.04 -0.67
N ASP A 149 -30.48 14.54 -1.26
CA ASP A 149 -29.17 14.41 -0.59
C ASP A 149 -28.76 15.75 0.04
N ALA A 150 -28.87 15.86 1.36
CA ALA A 150 -28.44 17.04 2.10
C ALA A 150 -26.92 17.06 2.32
N ASP A 151 -26.26 15.89 2.27
CA ASP A 151 -24.90 15.70 2.81
C ASP A 151 -23.82 15.32 1.78
N GLY A 152 -24.17 15.04 0.52
CA GLY A 152 -23.18 14.79 -0.55
C GLY A 152 -22.18 13.67 -0.22
N ALA A 153 -22.61 12.63 0.50
CA ALA A 153 -21.75 11.52 0.89
C ALA A 153 -21.21 10.76 -0.35
N PRO A 154 -19.93 10.40 -0.39
CA PRO A 154 -19.30 9.85 -1.60
C PRO A 154 -19.69 8.39 -1.91
N TYR A 155 -20.32 7.68 -0.96
CA TYR A 155 -20.62 6.26 -1.07
C TYR A 155 -22.04 5.93 -0.58
N PRO A 156 -22.69 4.90 -1.14
CA PRO A 156 -24.00 4.42 -0.71
C PRO A 156 -23.94 3.78 0.69
N GLU A 157 -25.02 3.91 1.46
CA GLU A 157 -25.15 3.25 2.77
C GLU A 157 -25.69 1.82 2.64
N VAL A 158 -25.16 0.92 3.47
CA VAL A 158 -25.69 -0.44 3.68
C VAL A 158 -26.03 -0.61 5.15
N HIS A 159 -27.19 -1.20 5.42
CA HIS A 159 -27.70 -1.39 6.78
C HIS A 159 -27.55 -2.85 7.20
N LEU A 160 -27.13 -3.07 8.44
CA LEU A 160 -27.06 -4.38 9.07
C LEU A 160 -28.07 -4.42 10.22
N LEU A 161 -29.05 -5.31 10.12
CA LEU A 161 -29.94 -5.67 11.22
C LEU A 161 -29.42 -6.94 11.88
N ASP A 162 -29.18 -6.86 13.18
CA ASP A 162 -28.90 -8.02 14.03
C ASP A 162 -30.22 -8.59 14.57
N LEU A 163 -30.60 -9.80 14.15
CA LEU A 163 -31.91 -10.39 14.48
C LEU A 163 -32.01 -10.92 15.91
N ASP A 164 -30.89 -11.01 16.63
CA ASP A 164 -30.87 -11.45 18.03
C ASP A 164 -30.90 -10.23 18.96
N ALA A 165 -30.00 -9.27 18.72
CA ALA A 165 -29.93 -8.04 19.52
C ALA A 165 -30.94 -6.97 19.09
N MET A 166 -31.58 -7.12 17.93
CA MET A 166 -32.46 -6.12 17.29
C MET A 166 -31.81 -4.75 17.12
N THR A 167 -30.50 -4.72 16.90
CA THR A 167 -29.75 -3.49 16.63
C THR A 167 -29.59 -3.26 15.13
N VAL A 168 -29.74 -2.01 14.70
CA VAL A 168 -29.41 -1.58 13.33
C VAL A 168 -28.09 -0.83 13.35
N ARG A 169 -27.19 -1.20 12.44
CA ARG A 169 -25.94 -0.48 12.14
C ARG A 169 -25.96 -0.08 10.67
N ARG A 170 -25.23 0.98 10.31
CA ARG A 170 -25.02 1.36 8.91
C ARG A 170 -23.56 1.70 8.70
N HIS A 171 -23.04 1.33 7.53
CA HIS A 171 -21.72 1.72 7.06
C HIS A 171 -21.77 2.02 5.56
N PRO A 172 -20.97 2.98 5.06
CA PRO A 172 -20.87 3.21 3.64
C PRO A 172 -20.21 2.01 2.94
N LEU A 173 -20.63 1.74 1.70
CA LEU A 173 -20.07 0.69 0.85
C LEU A 173 -19.25 1.33 -0.27
N VAL A 174 -17.93 1.20 -0.19
CA VAL A 174 -17.04 1.56 -1.31
C VAL A 174 -17.22 0.53 -2.44
N PRO A 175 -17.63 0.95 -3.65
CA PRO A 175 -17.73 0.05 -4.80
C PRO A 175 -16.41 -0.71 -5.02
N ASP A 176 -16.48 -1.99 -5.40
CA ASP A 176 -15.30 -2.75 -5.80
C ASP A 176 -14.96 -2.40 -7.26
N PRO A 177 -13.78 -1.83 -7.57
CA PRO A 177 -13.40 -1.47 -8.93
C PRO A 177 -13.33 -2.67 -9.88
N GLU A 178 -13.15 -3.88 -9.33
CA GLU A 178 -13.10 -5.14 -10.07
C GLU A 178 -14.45 -5.87 -10.08
N CYS A 179 -15.54 -5.19 -9.68
CA CYS A 179 -16.86 -5.79 -9.68
C CYS A 179 -17.33 -6.07 -11.12
N PRO A 180 -17.71 -7.33 -11.46
CA PRO A 180 -18.18 -7.66 -12.81
C PRO A 180 -19.55 -7.05 -13.15
N ALA A 181 -20.27 -6.51 -12.16
CA ALA A 181 -21.61 -5.96 -12.35
C ALA A 181 -21.62 -4.44 -12.60
N CYS A 182 -20.76 -3.69 -11.90
CA CYS A 182 -20.74 -2.23 -11.97
C CYS A 182 -19.35 -1.62 -12.19
N GLY A 183 -18.26 -2.39 -12.02
CA GLY A 183 -16.91 -1.97 -12.36
C GLY A 183 -16.80 -1.66 -13.85
N ALA A 184 -16.00 -0.65 -14.18
CA ALA A 184 -15.79 -0.18 -15.55
C ALA A 184 -14.35 0.32 -15.68
N PRO A 185 -13.34 -0.57 -15.64
CA PRO A 185 -11.96 -0.18 -15.85
C PRO A 185 -11.79 0.48 -17.23
N GLY A 186 -11.09 1.61 -17.29
CA GLY A 186 -10.79 2.27 -18.56
C GLY A 186 -9.76 1.47 -19.36
N PRO A 187 -9.65 1.67 -20.69
CA PRO A 187 -8.57 1.05 -21.45
C PRO A 187 -7.21 1.63 -21.00
N ASP A 188 -6.16 0.79 -21.02
CA ASP A 188 -4.77 1.23 -20.89
C ASP A 188 -4.22 1.55 -22.29
N THR A 189 -3.87 2.81 -22.52
CA THR A 189 -3.52 3.34 -23.86
C THR A 189 -2.42 4.38 -23.74
N ALA A 190 -1.62 4.53 -24.79
CA ALA A 190 -0.57 5.54 -24.87
C ALA A 190 -1.11 6.97 -24.66
N GLU A 191 -2.25 7.31 -25.26
CA GLU A 191 -2.89 8.61 -25.11
C GLU A 191 -3.41 8.82 -23.68
N GLY A 192 -3.97 7.76 -23.09
CA GLY A 192 -4.51 7.78 -21.72
C GLY A 192 -3.44 7.90 -20.63
N ALA A 193 -2.17 7.61 -20.94
CA ALA A 193 -1.04 7.81 -20.04
C ALA A 193 -0.54 9.27 -20.02
N ALA A 194 -0.95 10.11 -20.99
CA ALA A 194 -0.49 11.49 -21.09
C ALA A 194 -0.72 12.27 -19.78
N LEU A 195 0.37 12.80 -19.23
CA LEU A 195 0.36 13.58 -17.99
C LEU A 195 0.73 15.03 -18.27
N THR A 196 -0.24 15.92 -18.09
CA THR A 196 -0.04 17.37 -18.15
C THR A 196 0.00 17.93 -16.74
N LEU A 197 1.19 18.35 -16.30
CA LEU A 197 1.37 19.01 -15.01
C LEU A 197 0.75 20.42 -15.02
N ARG A 198 -0.10 20.72 -14.05
CA ARG A 198 -0.83 21.97 -13.86
C ARG A 198 -0.37 22.69 -12.58
N PRO A 199 -0.62 24.00 -12.43
CA PRO A 199 -0.36 24.70 -11.18
C PRO A 199 -1.00 23.98 -9.98
N ALA A 200 -0.20 23.74 -8.94
CA ALA A 200 -0.55 22.98 -7.75
C ALA A 200 -0.17 23.80 -6.49
N PRO A 201 -0.88 24.92 -6.23
CA PRO A 201 -0.55 25.80 -5.12
C PRO A 201 -0.64 25.05 -3.79
N LYS A 202 0.37 25.24 -2.95
CA LYS A 202 0.41 24.66 -1.61
C LYS A 202 -0.64 25.31 -0.73
N TYR A 203 -1.31 24.53 0.12
CA TYR A 203 -2.37 25.08 0.99
C TYR A 203 -1.84 26.09 2.03
N ARG A 204 -0.53 26.04 2.34
CA ARG A 204 0.18 27.02 3.16
C ARG A 204 1.68 27.04 2.84
N PRO A 205 2.41 28.13 3.17
CA PRO A 205 3.86 28.16 3.09
C PRO A 205 4.52 27.02 3.88
N GLY A 206 5.54 26.39 3.28
CA GLY A 206 6.28 25.27 3.88
C GLY A 206 5.53 23.93 3.90
N ALA A 207 4.27 23.85 3.47
CA ALA A 207 3.62 22.57 3.25
C ALA A 207 3.92 22.06 1.84
N PHE A 208 4.11 20.75 1.69
CA PHE A 208 4.23 20.09 0.39
C PHE A 208 2.92 19.40 0.00
N ARG A 209 1.78 20.01 0.34
CA ARG A 209 0.45 19.47 0.08
C ARG A 209 -0.43 20.55 -0.54
N VAL A 210 -1.33 20.17 -1.45
CA VAL A 210 -2.30 21.10 -2.04
C VAL A 210 -3.55 21.30 -1.17
N ARG A 211 -3.78 20.38 -0.21
CA ARG A 211 -4.94 20.40 0.69
C ARG A 211 -4.58 19.76 2.04
N ARG A 212 -5.22 20.20 3.13
CA ARG A 212 -5.09 19.52 4.43
C ARG A 212 -5.79 18.17 4.41
N VAL A 213 -5.26 17.20 5.16
CA VAL A 213 -5.87 15.87 5.24
C VAL A 213 -7.30 15.90 5.81
N GLU A 214 -7.62 16.83 6.73
CA GLU A 214 -8.96 16.95 7.30
C GLU A 214 -10.00 17.43 6.28
N ASP A 215 -9.59 18.21 5.29
CA ASP A 215 -10.48 18.82 4.31
C ASP A 215 -10.97 17.80 3.26
N TYR A 216 -10.32 16.63 3.16
CA TYR A 216 -10.84 15.50 2.37
C TYR A 216 -12.05 14.83 3.01
N ARG A 217 -12.29 15.06 4.31
CA ARG A 217 -13.41 14.47 5.07
C ARG A 217 -13.55 12.96 4.82
N LEU A 218 -12.41 12.26 4.84
CA LEU A 218 -12.34 10.83 4.50
C LEU A 218 -13.36 10.03 5.33
N PRO A 219 -14.28 9.30 4.69
CA PRO A 219 -15.25 8.46 5.39
C PRO A 219 -14.54 7.18 5.87
N VAL A 220 -13.77 7.29 6.96
CA VAL A 220 -12.93 6.19 7.48
C VAL A 220 -13.73 4.89 7.65
N ASP A 221 -14.97 5.00 8.12
CA ASP A 221 -15.87 3.87 8.34
C ASP A 221 -16.21 3.10 7.04
N ALA A 222 -16.15 3.74 5.87
CA ALA A 222 -16.29 3.07 4.57
C ALA A 222 -15.10 2.15 4.27
N PHE A 223 -13.92 2.53 4.75
CA PHE A 223 -12.66 1.85 4.46
C PHE A 223 -12.31 0.80 5.51
N ALA A 224 -12.64 1.02 6.78
CA ALA A 224 -12.31 0.08 7.85
C ALA A 224 -13.51 -0.17 8.77
N ASN A 225 -14.17 -1.31 8.56
CA ASN A 225 -15.27 -1.80 9.40
C ASN A 225 -15.38 -3.34 9.29
N PRO A 226 -15.91 -4.04 10.32
CA PRO A 226 -15.85 -5.50 10.38
C PRO A 226 -16.83 -6.22 9.43
N HIS A 227 -17.69 -5.46 8.75
CA HIS A 227 -18.78 -6.01 7.96
C HIS A 227 -18.48 -5.99 6.46
N TRP A 228 -17.91 -4.92 5.92
CA TRP A 228 -17.53 -4.76 4.51
C TRP A 228 -16.50 -3.64 4.25
N GLY A 229 -15.61 -3.34 5.21
CA GLY A 229 -14.57 -2.31 5.04
C GLY A 229 -13.66 -2.57 3.83
N ALA A 230 -13.49 -1.56 2.98
CA ALA A 230 -12.75 -1.69 1.72
C ALA A 230 -11.26 -1.99 1.88
N LEU A 231 -10.66 -1.53 2.99
CA LEU A 231 -9.27 -1.66 3.40
C LEU A 231 -9.12 -2.54 4.65
N GLY A 232 -10.16 -3.24 5.09
CA GLY A 232 -10.05 -4.24 6.14
C GLY A 232 -11.16 -4.23 7.19
N PRO A 233 -11.15 -5.21 8.11
CA PRO A 233 -12.18 -5.37 9.13
C PRO A 233 -12.08 -4.37 10.30
N SER A 234 -10.91 -3.78 10.54
CA SER A 234 -10.67 -2.95 11.72
C SER A 234 -9.38 -2.15 11.61
N VAL A 235 -9.27 -1.14 12.48
CA VAL A 235 -8.01 -0.43 12.76
C VAL A 235 -7.68 -0.59 14.23
N ILE A 236 -6.40 -0.81 14.52
CA ILE A 236 -5.86 -0.88 15.87
C ILE A 236 -5.12 0.43 16.15
N CYS A 237 -5.45 1.09 17.25
CA CYS A 237 -4.65 2.17 17.81
C CYS A 237 -3.59 1.58 18.73
N ASP A 238 -2.31 1.82 18.45
CA ASP A 238 -1.22 1.36 19.32
C ASP A 238 -1.12 2.27 20.55
N VAL A 239 -1.98 2.02 21.54
CA VAL A 239 -1.99 2.73 22.83
C VAL A 239 -0.76 2.47 23.69
N ALA A 240 0.08 1.50 23.31
CA ALA A 240 1.36 1.24 23.98
C ALA A 240 2.51 2.04 23.37
N SER A 241 2.36 2.60 22.17
CA SER A 241 3.35 3.50 21.57
C SER A 241 3.48 4.78 22.41
N THR A 242 4.70 5.06 22.85
CA THR A 242 4.98 6.18 23.75
C THR A 242 5.56 7.41 23.03
N THR A 243 5.77 7.31 21.71
CA THR A 243 6.36 8.37 20.88
C THR A 243 5.31 8.97 19.95
N THR A 244 4.61 8.15 19.17
CA THR A 244 3.60 8.57 18.18
C THR A 244 2.25 7.91 18.47
N SER A 245 1.15 8.51 18.00
CA SER A 245 -0.19 7.91 18.07
C SER A 245 -0.42 6.96 16.89
N ALA A 246 0.32 5.87 16.82
CA ALA A 246 0.29 4.96 15.66
C ALA A 246 -1.06 4.26 15.49
N THR A 247 -1.51 4.10 14.25
CA THR A 247 -2.69 3.30 13.89
C THR A 247 -2.33 2.31 12.81
N VAL A 248 -2.84 1.08 12.89
CA VAL A 248 -2.57 0.01 11.91
C VAL A 248 -3.87 -0.69 11.51
N GLY A 249 -4.11 -0.78 10.21
CA GLY A 249 -5.14 -1.61 9.60
C GLY A 249 -4.53 -2.67 8.67
N CYS A 250 -5.36 -3.59 8.18
CA CYS A 250 -4.91 -4.66 7.30
C CYS A 250 -6.06 -5.16 6.42
N PHE A 251 -5.78 -5.39 5.13
CA PHE A 251 -6.65 -6.15 4.25
C PHE A 251 -5.93 -7.36 3.66
N SER A 252 -6.71 -8.35 3.23
CA SER A 252 -6.19 -9.58 2.64
C SER A 252 -6.55 -9.68 1.16
N THR A 253 -5.57 -10.04 0.32
CA THR A 253 -5.78 -10.33 -1.11
C THR A 253 -5.33 -11.75 -1.44
N ARG A 254 -6.04 -12.43 -2.34
CA ARG A 254 -5.67 -13.77 -2.79
C ARG A 254 -4.51 -13.67 -3.78
N SER A 255 -3.43 -14.40 -3.48
CA SER A 255 -2.26 -14.54 -4.33
C SER A 255 -1.99 -16.02 -4.56
N GLY A 256 -2.52 -16.56 -5.67
CA GLY A 256 -2.45 -18.00 -5.94
C GLY A 256 -3.14 -18.81 -4.83
N ALA A 257 -2.39 -19.69 -4.17
CA ALA A 257 -2.93 -20.60 -3.15
C ALA A 257 -3.08 -19.99 -1.75
N TYR A 258 -2.58 -18.78 -1.48
CA TYR A 258 -2.59 -18.19 -0.14
C TYR A 258 -3.22 -16.79 -0.11
N LEU A 259 -3.68 -16.37 1.08
CA LEU A 259 -4.09 -15.00 1.34
C LEU A 259 -2.90 -14.21 1.86
N ARG A 260 -2.62 -13.09 1.20
CA ARG A 260 -1.59 -12.16 1.64
C ARG A 260 -2.23 -11.02 2.40
N GLU A 261 -1.79 -10.85 3.64
CA GLU A 261 -2.07 -9.67 4.45
C GLU A 261 -1.26 -8.47 3.96
N THR A 262 -1.91 -7.32 3.88
CA THR A 262 -1.30 -6.06 3.49
C THR A 262 -1.68 -5.03 4.54
N PHE A 263 -0.69 -4.68 5.36
CA PHE A 263 -0.82 -3.70 6.42
C PHE A 263 -0.78 -2.28 5.86
N TRP A 264 -1.43 -1.38 6.58
CA TRP A 264 -1.35 0.06 6.37
C TRP A 264 -1.50 0.78 7.69
N GLY A 265 -0.98 2.00 7.77
CA GLY A 265 -0.92 2.72 9.01
C GLY A 265 -0.53 4.18 8.86
N GLY A 266 -0.65 4.88 9.97
CA GLY A 266 -0.31 6.29 10.05
C GLY A 266 0.30 6.61 11.39
N HIS A 267 1.19 7.60 11.37
CA HIS A 267 2.00 7.99 12.52
C HIS A 267 1.97 9.52 12.61
N ALA A 268 1.29 10.02 13.63
CA ALA A 268 1.13 11.44 13.91
C ALA A 268 0.91 11.66 15.42
N ASP A 269 0.68 12.91 15.81
CA ASP A 269 0.46 13.29 17.22
C ASP A 269 -0.92 12.94 17.78
N SER A 270 -1.83 12.40 16.97
CA SER A 270 -3.15 11.92 17.43
C SER A 270 -3.67 10.76 16.59
N TYR A 271 -4.40 9.83 17.22
CA TYR A 271 -4.98 8.68 16.50
C TYR A 271 -5.93 9.10 15.39
N ALA A 272 -6.69 10.18 15.57
CA ALA A 272 -7.60 10.68 14.54
C ALA A 272 -6.84 11.16 13.29
N HIS A 273 -5.67 11.77 13.46
CA HIS A 273 -4.82 12.18 12.34
C HIS A 273 -4.13 10.97 11.70
N SER A 274 -3.51 10.11 12.50
CA SER A 274 -2.88 8.86 12.06
C SER A 274 -3.84 7.98 11.25
N LEU A 275 -5.09 7.84 11.71
CA LEU A 275 -6.10 7.05 11.03
C LEU A 275 -6.40 7.56 9.61
N ARG A 276 -6.44 8.89 9.42
CA ARG A 276 -6.64 9.48 8.09
C ARG A 276 -5.44 9.24 7.18
N ILE A 277 -4.22 9.41 7.70
CA ILE A 277 -2.98 9.11 6.97
C ILE A 277 -2.95 7.62 6.59
N GLY A 278 -3.29 6.73 7.52
CA GLY A 278 -3.31 5.29 7.28
C GLY A 278 -4.33 4.86 6.22
N VAL A 279 -5.51 5.49 6.17
CA VAL A 279 -6.46 5.25 5.07
C VAL A 279 -5.87 5.67 3.73
N LEU A 280 -5.17 6.81 3.65
CA LEU A 280 -4.50 7.23 2.41
C LEU A 280 -3.42 6.24 1.98
N GLU A 281 -2.61 5.74 2.91
CA GLU A 281 -1.61 4.72 2.64
C GLU A 281 -2.25 3.38 2.23
N GLY A 282 -3.36 2.99 2.87
CA GLY A 282 -4.11 1.78 2.49
C GLY A 282 -4.72 1.88 1.10
N LEU A 283 -5.22 3.06 0.70
CA LEU A 283 -5.69 3.35 -0.66
C LEU A 283 -4.54 3.26 -1.67
N GLU A 284 -3.39 3.85 -1.36
CA GLU A 284 -2.18 3.76 -2.18
C GLU A 284 -1.75 2.31 -2.38
N ARG A 285 -1.64 1.55 -1.28
CA ARG A 285 -1.28 0.13 -1.36
C ARG A 285 -2.28 -0.61 -2.22
N TYR A 286 -3.58 -0.47 -1.94
CA TYR A 286 -4.63 -1.14 -2.69
C TYR A 286 -4.52 -0.85 -4.20
N ALA A 287 -4.28 0.39 -4.61
CA ALA A 287 -4.05 0.78 -6.00
C ALA A 287 -2.77 0.17 -6.61
N GLY A 288 -1.65 0.20 -5.88
CA GLY A 288 -0.35 -0.24 -6.37
C GLY A 288 -0.16 -1.75 -6.51
N MET A 289 -1.02 -2.58 -5.89
CA MET A 289 -0.87 -4.04 -5.96
C MET A 289 -1.11 -4.60 -7.37
N ARG A 290 -2.14 -4.16 -8.08
CA ARG A 290 -2.49 -4.62 -9.44
C ARG A 290 -3.38 -3.60 -10.14
N ALA A 291 -3.37 -3.61 -11.46
CA ALA A 291 -4.27 -2.81 -12.28
C ALA A 291 -5.74 -3.18 -11.98
N ARG A 292 -6.50 -2.22 -11.44
CA ARG A 292 -7.95 -2.37 -11.17
C ARG A 292 -8.79 -1.28 -11.83
N GLY A 293 -8.22 -0.09 -11.97
CA GLY A 293 -8.85 1.04 -12.67
C GLY A 293 -8.65 0.99 -14.19
N ARG A 294 -7.81 0.09 -14.69
CA ARG A 294 -7.44 -0.03 -16.10
C ARG A 294 -7.49 -1.48 -16.56
N THR A 295 -7.87 -1.68 -17.82
CA THR A 295 -7.77 -2.96 -18.51
C THR A 295 -6.45 -2.98 -19.27
N THR A 296 -5.48 -3.75 -18.77
CA THR A 296 -4.17 -3.94 -19.40
C THR A 296 -4.27 -5.00 -20.50
N GLY A 297 -3.52 -4.82 -21.59
CA GLY A 297 -3.62 -5.72 -22.75
C GLY A 297 -2.40 -5.73 -23.67
N LEU A 298 -1.37 -4.94 -23.39
CA LEU A 298 -0.14 -4.92 -24.16
C LEU A 298 0.76 -6.08 -23.69
N VAL A 299 0.93 -7.10 -24.53
CA VAL A 299 1.90 -8.18 -24.34
C VAL A 299 2.83 -8.17 -25.54
N ALA A 300 4.13 -8.02 -25.28
CA ALA A 300 5.15 -7.90 -26.32
C ALA A 300 6.52 -8.24 -25.77
N SER A 301 7.48 -8.51 -26.66
CA SER A 301 8.91 -8.56 -26.32
C SER A 301 9.51 -7.14 -26.27
N LEU A 302 10.66 -6.97 -25.61
CA LEU A 302 11.38 -5.69 -25.66
C LEU A 302 11.92 -5.43 -27.07
N ASP A 303 12.31 -6.48 -27.81
CA ASP A 303 12.80 -6.36 -29.19
C ASP A 303 11.71 -5.78 -30.12
N ASP A 304 10.45 -6.14 -29.91
CA ASP A 304 9.31 -5.61 -30.69
C ASP A 304 8.95 -4.16 -30.31
N LEU A 305 9.01 -3.82 -29.02
CA LEU A 305 8.70 -2.45 -28.54
C LEU A 305 9.84 -1.46 -28.81
N GLY A 306 11.06 -1.96 -28.92
CA GLY A 306 12.25 -1.15 -29.17
C GLY A 306 12.65 -0.24 -28.00
N PRO A 307 13.48 0.78 -28.26
CA PRO A 307 14.11 1.60 -27.22
C PRO A 307 13.15 2.53 -26.45
N ASP A 308 11.91 2.66 -26.94
CA ASP A 308 10.89 3.51 -26.33
C ASP A 308 10.24 2.86 -25.10
N ALA A 309 10.38 1.54 -24.93
CA ALA A 309 9.98 0.83 -23.71
C ALA A 309 11.01 1.00 -22.58
N VAL A 310 10.56 0.94 -21.33
CA VAL A 310 11.44 0.86 -20.18
C VAL A 310 12.15 -0.51 -20.20
N ASP A 311 13.45 -0.49 -20.50
CA ASP A 311 14.27 -1.69 -20.52
C ASP A 311 14.41 -2.28 -19.09
N PRO A 312 13.91 -3.50 -18.83
CA PRO A 312 13.97 -4.14 -17.53
C PRO A 312 15.39 -4.29 -16.96
N ARG A 313 16.41 -4.31 -17.82
CA ARG A 313 17.82 -4.40 -17.39
C ARG A 313 18.27 -3.14 -16.65
N LEU A 314 17.69 -1.99 -16.98
CA LEU A 314 17.99 -0.71 -16.32
C LEU A 314 17.38 -0.63 -14.91
N THR A 315 16.40 -1.46 -14.60
CA THR A 315 15.75 -1.51 -13.27
C THR A 315 16.34 -2.60 -12.36
N GLY A 316 17.45 -3.21 -12.79
CA GLY A 316 18.12 -4.31 -12.09
C GLY A 316 17.42 -5.66 -12.29
N LEU A 317 18.23 -6.72 -12.37
CA LEU A 317 17.80 -8.11 -12.43
C LEU A 317 18.40 -8.89 -11.24
N TYR A 318 17.85 -10.06 -10.95
CA TYR A 318 18.45 -10.95 -9.96
C TYR A 318 19.71 -11.63 -10.51
N SER A 319 20.53 -12.17 -9.60
CA SER A 319 21.72 -12.92 -9.98
C SER A 319 21.37 -14.24 -10.69
N GLU A 320 22.30 -14.77 -11.48
CA GLU A 320 22.14 -16.08 -12.11
C GLU A 320 21.92 -17.19 -11.06
N ASP A 321 22.59 -17.10 -9.90
CA ASP A 321 22.45 -18.04 -8.80
C ASP A 321 21.03 -18.02 -8.22
N PHE A 322 20.41 -16.84 -8.10
CA PHE A 322 19.01 -16.74 -7.69
C PHE A 322 18.11 -17.50 -8.66
N TYR A 323 18.25 -17.26 -9.98
CA TYR A 323 17.42 -17.92 -10.98
C TYR A 323 17.63 -19.44 -11.02
N ARG A 324 18.88 -19.90 -10.83
CA ARG A 324 19.21 -21.33 -10.73
C ARG A 324 18.56 -21.98 -9.51
N ALA A 325 18.56 -21.31 -8.36
CA ALA A 325 17.90 -21.77 -7.14
C ALA A 325 16.37 -21.66 -7.21
N ASN A 326 15.83 -20.77 -8.04
CA ASN A 326 14.40 -20.47 -8.15
C ASN A 326 13.89 -20.65 -9.60
N PRO A 327 13.89 -21.87 -10.16
CA PRO A 327 13.59 -22.11 -11.58
C PRO A 327 12.16 -21.73 -12.02
N ARG A 328 11.27 -21.42 -11.07
CA ARG A 328 9.92 -20.90 -11.34
C ARG A 328 9.93 -19.41 -11.71
N VAL A 329 10.96 -18.67 -11.34
CA VAL A 329 11.15 -17.27 -11.74
C VAL A 329 12.06 -17.29 -12.96
N ARG A 330 11.51 -16.97 -14.13
CA ARG A 330 12.29 -16.97 -15.37
C ARG A 330 13.09 -15.67 -15.48
N PRO A 331 14.37 -15.71 -15.84
CA PRO A 331 15.14 -14.49 -16.11
C PRO A 331 14.51 -13.70 -17.27
N PHE A 332 14.73 -12.40 -17.28
CA PHE A 332 14.34 -11.55 -18.41
C PHE A 332 15.28 -11.77 -19.59
N THR A 333 14.72 -11.88 -20.80
CA THR A 333 15.45 -11.83 -22.07
C THR A 333 14.70 -10.88 -23.02
N PRO A 334 15.39 -10.14 -23.90
CA PRO A 334 14.74 -9.13 -24.76
C PRO A 334 13.65 -9.68 -25.70
N ASP A 335 13.74 -10.95 -26.10
CA ASP A 335 12.81 -11.67 -26.97
C ASP A 335 11.61 -12.27 -26.22
N ARG A 336 11.63 -12.26 -24.88
CA ARG A 336 10.54 -12.81 -24.07
C ARG A 336 9.34 -11.86 -24.05
N GLU A 337 8.19 -12.37 -24.47
CA GLU A 337 6.93 -11.68 -24.29
C GLU A 337 6.56 -11.57 -22.80
N ILE A 338 6.26 -10.35 -22.37
CA ILE A 338 5.77 -10.03 -21.03
C ILE A 338 4.63 -9.00 -21.12
N PRO A 339 3.78 -8.85 -20.08
CA PRO A 339 2.80 -7.78 -20.01
C PRO A 339 3.44 -6.42 -19.74
N TRP A 340 2.89 -5.39 -20.39
CA TRP A 340 3.28 -3.99 -20.28
C TRP A 340 2.07 -3.12 -20.01
N VAL A 341 2.32 -1.96 -19.40
CA VAL A 341 1.36 -0.88 -19.20
C VAL A 341 1.92 0.45 -19.70
N TRP A 342 1.06 1.42 -19.98
CA TRP A 342 1.53 2.72 -20.43
C TRP A 342 1.87 3.66 -19.26
N GLY A 343 3.12 4.15 -19.26
CA GLY A 343 3.56 5.26 -18.42
C GLY A 343 3.88 6.50 -19.24
N TRP A 344 4.19 7.60 -18.57
CA TRP A 344 4.56 8.88 -19.17
C TRP A 344 5.95 9.30 -18.76
N SER A 345 6.83 9.54 -19.74
CA SER A 345 8.16 10.11 -19.51
C SER A 345 8.05 11.61 -19.29
N LEU A 346 8.50 12.10 -18.14
CA LEU A 346 8.62 13.53 -17.87
C LEU A 346 9.85 14.17 -18.51
N ARG A 347 10.85 13.37 -18.93
CA ARG A 347 12.01 13.87 -19.68
C ARG A 347 11.64 14.13 -21.14
N ASP A 348 11.00 13.15 -21.77
CA ASP A 348 10.77 13.14 -23.22
C ASP A 348 9.35 13.58 -23.60
N ALA A 349 8.48 13.82 -22.60
CA ALA A 349 7.07 14.22 -22.77
C ALA A 349 6.29 13.33 -23.73
N ARG A 350 6.44 12.00 -23.57
CA ARG A 350 5.84 10.98 -24.43
C ARG A 350 5.47 9.72 -23.65
N PRO A 351 4.49 8.93 -24.15
CA PRO A 351 4.13 7.68 -23.50
C PRO A 351 5.23 6.63 -23.71
N ARG A 352 5.43 5.78 -22.70
CA ARG A 352 6.42 4.70 -22.71
C ARG A 352 5.81 3.41 -22.16
N PRO A 353 5.96 2.26 -22.83
CA PRO A 353 5.64 0.98 -22.23
C PRO A 353 6.51 0.70 -21.01
N VAL A 354 5.90 0.31 -19.90
CA VAL A 354 6.53 -0.09 -18.65
C VAL A 354 6.14 -1.54 -18.35
N PRO A 355 7.08 -2.43 -17.98
CA PRO A 355 6.71 -3.78 -17.59
C PRO A 355 5.67 -3.76 -16.46
N GLU A 356 4.57 -4.48 -16.62
CA GLU A 356 3.43 -4.42 -15.67
C GLU A 356 3.87 -4.78 -14.24
N ILE A 357 4.80 -5.72 -14.09
CA ILE A 357 5.33 -6.16 -12.79
C ILE A 357 6.13 -5.08 -12.05
N LEU A 358 6.65 -4.08 -12.76
CA LEU A 358 7.38 -2.95 -12.18
C LEU A 358 6.42 -1.80 -11.81
N ALA A 359 5.33 -1.66 -12.56
CA ALA A 359 4.26 -0.73 -12.23
C ALA A 359 3.44 -1.22 -11.04
N TYR A 360 3.09 -2.51 -11.00
CA TYR A 360 2.23 -3.12 -10.00
C TYR A 360 2.92 -4.29 -9.28
N TYR A 361 3.28 -4.09 -8.02
CA TYR A 361 4.17 -5.00 -7.28
C TYR A 361 3.53 -6.33 -6.86
N HIS A 362 2.24 -6.54 -7.16
CA HIS A 362 1.53 -7.82 -7.07
C HIS A 362 0.77 -8.19 -8.34
N ALA A 363 1.27 -7.80 -9.52
CA ALA A 363 0.73 -8.22 -10.80
C ALA A 363 0.56 -9.76 -10.88
N PRO A 364 -0.56 -10.27 -11.44
CA PRO A 364 -0.81 -11.71 -11.53
C PRO A 364 0.15 -12.42 -12.49
N GLY A 365 0.26 -13.74 -12.35
CA GLY A 365 1.11 -14.59 -13.20
C GLY A 365 2.55 -14.65 -12.72
N LEU A 366 2.96 -15.80 -12.16
CA LEU A 366 4.36 -16.02 -11.75
C LEU A 366 5.27 -16.14 -12.98
N GLU A 367 4.72 -16.67 -14.06
CA GLU A 367 5.35 -16.81 -15.38
C GLU A 367 5.73 -15.49 -16.04
N ASN A 368 5.15 -14.37 -15.60
CA ASN A 368 5.47 -13.03 -16.09
C ASN A 368 6.57 -12.35 -15.25
N ARG A 369 6.92 -12.92 -14.10
CA ARG A 369 7.89 -12.33 -13.18
C ARG A 369 9.31 -12.68 -13.58
N PHE A 370 10.16 -11.67 -13.58
CA PHE A 370 11.62 -11.79 -13.62
C PHE A 370 12.28 -11.17 -12.38
N VAL A 371 11.54 -10.29 -11.69
CA VAL A 371 11.86 -9.71 -10.37
C VAL A 371 10.59 -9.61 -9.53
N GLN A 372 10.74 -9.32 -8.24
CA GLN A 372 9.66 -8.94 -7.33
C GLN A 372 9.84 -7.47 -6.98
N GLU A 373 8.93 -6.62 -7.44
CA GLU A 373 8.96 -5.20 -7.12
C GLU A 373 8.36 -4.92 -5.73
N SER A 374 8.62 -3.74 -5.19
CA SER A 374 8.04 -3.22 -3.95
C SER A 374 7.13 -1.99 -4.21
N SER A 375 6.58 -1.40 -3.14
CA SER A 375 5.83 -0.15 -3.23
C SER A 375 6.71 1.07 -3.53
N ASN A 376 8.04 0.95 -3.60
CA ASN A 376 8.95 2.07 -3.82
C ASN A 376 8.51 3.00 -4.96
N GLY A 377 8.22 4.27 -4.68
CA GLY A 377 7.75 5.24 -5.67
C GLY A 377 6.24 5.23 -5.91
N CYS A 378 5.48 4.40 -5.20
CA CYS A 378 4.04 4.56 -5.09
C CYS A 378 3.74 5.73 -4.15
N ALA A 379 2.84 6.62 -4.55
CA ALA A 379 2.44 7.73 -3.70
C ALA A 379 1.03 8.21 -4.03
N SER A 380 0.35 8.71 -3.01
CA SER A 380 -0.94 9.40 -3.16
C SER A 380 -0.84 10.89 -2.84
N GLY A 381 -1.61 11.71 -3.55
CA GLY A 381 -1.65 13.15 -3.37
C GLY A 381 -2.97 13.78 -3.79
N GLY A 382 -3.17 15.05 -3.44
CA GLY A 382 -4.36 15.84 -3.82
C GLY A 382 -4.38 16.31 -5.27
N SER A 383 -3.29 16.09 -5.99
CA SER A 383 -3.15 16.34 -7.41
C SER A 383 -2.13 15.36 -8.00
N PRO A 384 -2.06 15.20 -9.34
CA PRO A 384 -1.02 14.41 -9.97
C PRO A 384 0.40 14.93 -9.63
N GLU A 385 0.60 16.24 -9.56
CA GLU A 385 1.89 16.85 -9.20
C GLU A 385 2.31 16.44 -7.79
N GLU A 386 1.37 16.46 -6.83
CA GLU A 386 1.64 16.03 -5.47
C GLU A 386 2.02 14.55 -5.40
N ALA A 387 1.24 13.68 -6.04
CA ALA A 387 1.51 12.25 -6.05
C ALA A 387 2.87 11.94 -6.70
N VAL A 388 3.18 12.57 -7.85
CA VAL A 388 4.47 12.40 -8.53
C VAL A 388 5.64 12.95 -7.70
N TYR A 389 5.46 14.09 -7.03
CA TYR A 389 6.49 14.65 -6.15
C TYR A 389 6.89 13.66 -5.06
N PHE A 390 5.92 13.13 -4.29
CA PHE A 390 6.24 12.19 -3.21
C PHE A 390 6.78 10.85 -3.72
N GLY A 391 6.26 10.34 -4.84
CA GLY A 391 6.82 9.14 -5.47
C GLY A 391 8.28 9.35 -5.92
N LEU A 392 8.61 10.52 -6.47
CA LEU A 392 9.99 10.85 -6.85
C LEU A 392 10.90 11.03 -5.63
N MET A 393 10.43 11.69 -4.57
CA MET A 393 11.21 11.85 -3.34
C MET A 393 11.54 10.50 -2.71
N GLU A 394 10.58 9.57 -2.66
CA GLU A 394 10.84 8.22 -2.15
C GLU A 394 11.89 7.50 -3.01
N VAL A 395 11.76 7.52 -4.34
CA VAL A 395 12.74 6.88 -5.23
C VAL A 395 14.14 7.45 -5.04
N VAL A 396 14.28 8.78 -4.91
CA VAL A 396 15.56 9.46 -4.64
C VAL A 396 16.12 9.09 -3.27
N GLU A 397 15.26 9.00 -2.25
CA GLU A 397 15.63 8.59 -0.90
C GLU A 397 16.20 7.18 -0.87
N ARG A 398 15.49 6.21 -1.47
CA ARG A 398 15.92 4.80 -1.48
C ARG A 398 17.22 4.61 -2.26
N ASP A 399 17.35 5.27 -3.41
CA ASP A 399 18.59 5.25 -4.20
C ASP A 399 19.78 5.78 -3.38
N ALA A 400 19.64 6.97 -2.82
CA ALA A 400 20.69 7.61 -2.04
C ALA A 400 21.09 6.78 -0.81
N PHE A 401 20.10 6.27 -0.07
CA PHE A 401 20.34 5.41 1.09
C PHE A 401 21.07 4.11 0.71
N LEU A 402 20.60 3.38 -0.31
CA LEU A 402 21.21 2.11 -0.69
C LEU A 402 22.62 2.29 -1.25
N LEU A 403 22.88 3.38 -1.98
CA LEU A 403 24.23 3.73 -2.43
C LEU A 403 25.15 4.01 -1.24
N ALA A 404 24.69 4.77 -0.24
CA ALA A 404 25.48 5.06 0.96
C ALA A 404 25.71 3.81 1.82
N TRP A 405 24.66 2.98 1.99
CA TRP A 405 24.70 1.75 2.76
C TRP A 405 25.67 0.74 2.17
N TYR A 406 25.51 0.39 0.89
CA TYR A 406 26.38 -0.57 0.22
C TYR A 406 27.77 -0.03 -0.02
N GLY A 407 27.91 1.28 -0.23
CA GLY A 407 29.21 1.94 -0.34
C GLY A 407 29.96 2.16 0.97
N GLN A 408 29.32 1.88 2.12
CA GLN A 408 29.83 2.18 3.45
C GLN A 408 30.34 3.63 3.57
N VAL A 409 29.57 4.59 3.06
CA VAL A 409 29.99 5.99 2.97
C VAL A 409 29.98 6.64 4.36
N PRO A 410 31.08 7.27 4.81
CA PRO A 410 31.10 8.05 6.05
C PRO A 410 30.40 9.39 5.86
N LEU A 411 29.07 9.38 6.03
CA LEU A 411 28.21 10.54 5.83
C LEU A 411 28.42 11.61 6.91
N THR A 412 28.18 12.87 6.54
CA THR A 412 28.24 14.00 7.48
C THR A 412 27.00 14.00 8.37
N GLU A 413 27.21 14.14 9.68
CA GLU A 413 26.11 14.21 10.65
C GLU A 413 25.41 15.58 10.58
N ILE A 414 24.11 15.60 10.84
CA ILE A 414 23.27 16.80 10.91
C ILE A 414 22.95 17.01 12.40
N ASP A 415 23.14 18.22 12.90
CA ASP A 415 22.77 18.54 14.28
C ASP A 415 21.27 18.83 14.39
N PRO A 416 20.46 17.93 15.01
CA PRO A 416 19.02 18.15 15.13
C PRO A 416 18.65 19.32 16.05
N ALA A 417 19.57 19.78 16.92
CA ALA A 417 19.33 20.94 17.76
C ALA A 417 19.17 22.23 16.94
N THR A 418 19.70 22.26 15.71
CA THR A 418 19.60 23.39 14.78
C THR A 418 18.28 23.42 14.00
N SER A 419 17.44 22.39 14.12
CA SER A 419 16.11 22.39 13.50
C SER A 419 15.30 23.60 13.98
N ALA A 420 14.62 24.29 13.07
CA ALA A 420 13.73 25.40 13.39
C ALA A 420 12.45 24.92 14.10
N ARG A 421 12.09 23.64 14.00
CA ARG A 421 10.83 23.08 14.48
C ARG A 421 10.96 22.56 15.92
N PRO A 422 10.23 23.14 16.90
CA PRO A 422 10.27 22.65 18.28
C PRO A 422 9.83 21.19 18.43
N GLY A 423 8.82 20.75 17.65
CA GLY A 423 8.33 19.38 17.68
C GLY A 423 9.42 18.34 17.37
N THR A 424 10.24 18.63 16.36
CA THR A 424 11.39 17.80 15.98
C THR A 424 12.39 17.69 17.14
N ARG A 425 12.78 18.83 17.73
CA ARG A 425 13.71 18.84 18.89
C ARG A 425 13.14 18.08 20.10
N HIS A 426 11.87 18.30 20.43
CA HIS A 426 11.21 17.60 21.54
C HIS A 426 11.12 16.08 21.31
N MET A 427 10.92 15.63 20.07
CA MET A 427 10.88 14.20 19.76
C MET A 427 12.27 13.56 19.88
N VAL A 428 13.34 14.27 19.50
CA VAL A 428 14.72 13.82 19.75
C VAL A 428 14.99 13.67 21.24
N ASP A 429 14.61 14.66 22.06
CA ASP A 429 14.74 14.58 23.53
C ASP A 429 13.92 13.40 24.09
N ARG A 430 12.72 13.17 23.56
CA ARG A 430 11.86 12.04 23.95
C ARG A 430 12.51 10.70 23.64
N LEU A 431 13.17 10.54 22.49
CA LEU A 431 13.91 9.31 22.18
C LEU A 431 15.08 9.08 23.14
N ALA A 432 15.79 10.15 23.52
CA ALA A 432 16.84 10.06 24.52
C ALA A 432 16.30 9.56 25.88
N MET A 433 15.11 10.01 26.30
CA MET A 433 14.44 9.51 27.50
C MET A 433 14.12 8.01 27.43
N TYR A 434 13.86 7.47 26.23
CA TYR A 434 13.64 6.03 26.01
C TYR A 434 14.92 5.21 25.83
N GLY A 435 16.09 5.83 25.98
CA GLY A 435 17.39 5.17 25.89
C GLY A 435 17.95 5.06 24.47
N TYR A 436 17.48 5.90 23.55
CA TYR A 436 17.96 5.96 22.16
C TYR A 436 18.57 7.31 21.83
N ARG A 437 19.74 7.30 21.18
CA ARG A 437 20.32 8.47 20.54
C ARG A 437 19.80 8.54 19.11
N ALA A 438 19.00 9.55 18.78
CA ALA A 438 18.65 9.86 17.40
C ALA A 438 19.80 10.60 16.72
N ARG A 439 20.32 10.03 15.62
CA ARG A 439 21.40 10.59 14.81
C ARG A 439 20.92 10.76 13.38
N PHE A 440 21.38 11.80 12.69
CA PHE A 440 20.89 12.17 11.37
C PHE A 440 22.05 12.44 10.43
N PHE A 441 21.95 12.00 9.18
CA PHE A 441 23.06 12.07 8.24
C PHE A 441 22.61 12.61 6.88
N ASP A 442 23.38 13.55 6.34
CA ASP A 442 23.21 14.00 4.96
C ASP A 442 23.60 12.87 4.01
N THR A 443 22.60 12.27 3.39
CA THR A 443 22.75 11.08 2.55
C THR A 443 22.74 11.42 1.06
N ARG A 444 22.87 12.69 0.69
CA ARG A 444 22.91 13.09 -0.72
C ARG A 444 24.08 12.44 -1.44
N VAL A 445 23.78 11.74 -2.53
CA VAL A 445 24.78 11.13 -3.42
C VAL A 445 24.75 11.79 -4.78
N SER A 446 23.71 11.53 -5.58
CA SER A 446 23.69 11.95 -6.99
C SER A 446 22.90 13.21 -7.28
N PHE A 447 21.97 13.57 -6.40
CA PHE A 447 21.03 14.66 -6.63
C PHE A 447 21.16 15.71 -5.52
N PRO A 448 20.95 16.98 -5.83
CA PRO A 448 21.02 18.06 -4.85
C PRO A 448 19.82 18.08 -3.88
N VAL A 449 18.77 17.30 -4.15
CA VAL A 449 17.60 17.13 -3.29
C VAL A 449 18.04 16.71 -1.88
N PRO A 450 17.63 17.41 -0.80
CA PRO A 450 17.92 16.99 0.56
C PRO A 450 17.41 15.56 0.83
N VAL A 451 18.31 14.70 1.32
CA VAL A 451 18.01 13.34 1.79
C VAL A 451 18.66 13.16 3.15
N VAL A 452 17.86 12.80 4.15
CA VAL A 452 18.30 12.59 5.53
C VAL A 452 18.07 11.13 5.89
N THR A 453 19.14 10.43 6.31
CA THR A 453 19.02 9.13 6.97
C THR A 453 19.07 9.34 8.47
N ALA A 454 18.11 8.80 9.20
CA ALA A 454 18.06 8.81 10.65
C ALA A 454 18.35 7.42 11.23
N VAL A 455 19.03 7.39 12.38
CA VAL A 455 19.31 6.17 13.14
C VAL A 455 18.94 6.41 14.59
N ALA A 456 18.03 5.62 15.15
CA ALA A 456 17.89 5.54 16.61
C ALA A 456 18.84 4.47 17.13
N GLU A 457 19.93 4.88 17.77
CA GLU A 457 20.94 3.99 18.33
C GLU A 457 20.70 3.77 19.83
N ARG A 458 20.63 2.51 20.27
CA ARG A 458 20.51 2.19 21.70
C ARG A 458 21.76 2.64 22.47
N LEU A 459 21.56 3.46 23.51
CA LEU A 459 22.66 4.06 24.28
C LEU A 459 23.57 3.04 24.98
N ASP A 460 22.99 1.93 25.45
CA ASP A 460 23.69 0.85 26.14
C ASP A 460 24.27 -0.22 25.19
N GLY A 461 24.03 -0.10 23.88
CA GLY A 461 24.47 -1.07 22.88
C GLY A 461 23.76 -2.43 22.93
N GLY A 462 22.72 -2.58 23.74
CA GLY A 462 22.01 -3.84 23.97
C GLY A 462 20.93 -4.17 22.94
N ILE A 463 20.03 -5.06 23.35
CA ILE A 463 18.87 -5.52 22.56
C ILE A 463 17.96 -4.34 22.19
N GLY A 464 17.41 -4.39 20.98
CA GLY A 464 16.84 -3.23 20.31
C GLY A 464 17.94 -2.29 19.82
N ARG A 465 19.01 -2.85 19.24
CA ARG A 465 20.28 -2.16 19.00
C ARG A 465 20.12 -0.88 18.18
N MET A 466 19.42 -0.95 17.05
CA MET A 466 19.14 0.24 16.23
C MET A 466 17.95 0.06 15.29
N CYS A 467 17.30 1.17 14.93
CA CYS A 467 16.41 1.24 13.78
C CYS A 467 16.82 2.40 12.87
N PHE A 468 16.46 2.27 11.59
CA PHE A 468 16.77 3.23 10.55
C PHE A 468 15.48 3.78 9.96
N GLY A 469 15.54 5.02 9.51
CA GLY A 469 14.51 5.66 8.72
C GLY A 469 15.15 6.71 7.81
N ALA A 470 14.39 7.22 6.87
CA ALA A 470 14.85 8.31 6.02
C ALA A 470 13.71 9.25 5.61
N GLY A 471 14.13 10.37 5.03
CA GLY A 471 13.23 11.36 4.45
C GLY A 471 13.95 12.13 3.37
N ALA A 472 13.25 12.38 2.25
CA ALA A 472 13.70 13.26 1.19
C ALA A 472 12.68 14.34 0.86
N GLY A 473 13.17 15.53 0.50
CA GLY A 473 12.31 16.65 0.12
C GLY A 473 13.06 17.97 -0.01
N LEU A 474 12.53 18.90 -0.79
CA LEU A 474 13.16 20.22 -1.01
C LEU A 474 13.23 21.08 0.26
N ASP A 475 12.39 20.81 1.26
CA ASP A 475 12.52 21.38 2.60
C ASP A 475 13.27 20.42 3.53
N PRO A 476 14.52 20.74 3.93
CA PRO A 476 15.31 19.92 4.84
C PRO A 476 14.63 19.65 6.18
N GLU A 477 13.82 20.58 6.69
CA GLU A 477 13.11 20.39 7.95
C GLU A 477 12.05 19.30 7.82
N SER A 478 11.39 19.19 6.66
CA SER A 478 10.43 18.13 6.37
C SER A 478 11.11 16.78 6.15
N ALA A 479 12.29 16.76 5.51
CA ALA A 479 13.09 15.55 5.33
C ALA A 479 13.56 14.99 6.69
N LEU A 480 14.10 15.86 7.56
CA LEU A 480 14.51 15.51 8.92
C LEU A 480 13.34 14.97 9.77
N ASP A 481 12.20 15.66 9.73
CA ASP A 481 11.00 15.29 10.48
C ASP A 481 10.41 13.93 10.03
N SER A 482 10.43 13.66 8.71
CA SER A 482 9.99 12.37 8.17
C SER A 482 10.90 11.23 8.62
N ALA A 483 12.22 11.41 8.51
CA ALA A 483 13.20 10.44 8.96
C ALA A 483 13.10 10.17 10.49
N LEU A 484 12.86 11.22 11.28
CA LEU A 484 12.63 11.11 12.72
C LEU A 484 11.34 10.35 13.04
N CYS A 485 10.24 10.62 12.33
CA CYS A 485 8.96 9.95 12.57
C CYS A 485 9.05 8.43 12.38
N GLU A 486 9.79 7.98 11.36
CA GLU A 486 10.04 6.55 11.11
C GLU A 486 10.79 5.90 12.28
N ILE A 487 11.96 6.43 12.66
CA ILE A 487 12.72 5.85 13.77
C ILE A 487 12.00 5.96 15.12
N ALA A 488 11.19 7.01 15.31
CA ALA A 488 10.46 7.21 16.55
C ALA A 488 9.35 6.18 16.74
N THR A 489 8.69 5.78 15.65
CA THR A 489 7.65 4.75 15.67
C THR A 489 8.25 3.36 15.93
N ASP A 490 9.35 3.02 15.27
CA ASP A 490 9.88 1.65 15.33
C ASP A 490 10.73 1.34 16.56
N SER A 491 11.51 2.32 17.06
CA SER A 491 12.48 2.11 18.15
C SER A 491 11.86 1.68 19.48
N VAL A 492 10.70 2.26 19.84
CA VAL A 492 10.05 2.02 21.14
C VAL A 492 9.57 0.58 21.31
N ASN A 493 9.12 -0.04 20.21
CA ASN A 493 8.64 -1.42 20.19
C ASN A 493 9.76 -2.43 19.88
N LEU A 494 10.91 -1.96 19.38
CA LEU A 494 11.99 -2.83 18.91
C LEU A 494 12.57 -3.72 20.01
N VAL A 495 12.74 -3.22 21.24
CA VAL A 495 13.26 -4.03 22.37
C VAL A 495 12.36 -5.23 22.63
N GLY A 496 11.05 -5.00 22.76
CA GLY A 496 10.07 -6.05 23.02
C GLY A 496 9.93 -7.04 21.85
N ARG A 497 9.95 -6.56 20.61
CA ARG A 497 9.97 -7.40 19.40
C ARG A 497 11.22 -8.28 19.36
N THR A 498 12.39 -7.69 19.57
CA THR A 498 13.67 -8.40 19.52
C THR A 498 13.75 -9.46 20.62
N ARG A 499 13.34 -9.16 21.86
CA ARG A 499 13.34 -10.15 22.95
C ARG A 499 12.46 -11.36 22.68
N ARG A 500 11.31 -11.18 22.02
CA ARG A 500 10.41 -12.28 21.67
C ARG A 500 11.01 -13.22 20.64
N ASP A 501 11.75 -12.68 19.68
CA ASP A 501 12.30 -13.42 18.54
C ASP A 501 13.83 -13.53 18.58
N GLU A 502 14.47 -13.34 19.73
CA GLU A 502 15.93 -13.14 19.83
C GLU A 502 16.72 -14.28 19.19
N ALA A 503 16.36 -15.53 19.47
CA ALA A 503 17.05 -16.69 18.91
C ALA A 503 16.97 -16.72 17.37
N ARG A 504 15.81 -16.35 16.80
CA ARG A 504 15.60 -16.25 15.36
C ARG A 504 16.46 -15.13 14.77
N LEU A 505 16.42 -13.95 15.37
CA LEU A 505 17.16 -12.78 14.88
C LEU A 505 18.67 -12.97 14.95
N ARG A 506 19.19 -13.66 15.98
CA ARG A 506 20.60 -14.05 16.07
C ARG A 506 20.99 -15.04 14.97
N ALA A 507 20.10 -15.98 14.61
CA ALA A 507 20.34 -16.87 13.48
C ALA A 507 20.40 -16.10 12.15
N LEU A 508 19.50 -15.14 11.94
CA LEU A 508 19.56 -14.23 10.77
C LEU A 508 20.86 -13.43 10.73
N ALA A 509 21.35 -12.95 11.87
CA ALA A 509 22.60 -12.18 11.96
C ALA A 509 23.85 -13.02 11.67
N GLN A 510 23.78 -14.35 11.86
CA GLN A 510 24.86 -15.28 11.54
C GLN A 510 24.81 -15.75 10.08
N ASP A 511 23.62 -15.76 9.47
CA ASP A 511 23.39 -16.26 8.13
C ASP A 511 22.30 -15.44 7.43
N PHE A 512 22.75 -14.51 6.58
CA PHE A 512 21.85 -13.61 5.84
C PHE A 512 21.01 -14.32 4.79
N ASP A 513 21.32 -15.56 4.36
CA ASP A 513 20.46 -16.31 3.44
C ASP A 513 19.07 -16.60 4.06
N GLN A 514 18.96 -16.54 5.39
CA GLN A 514 17.69 -16.68 6.11
C GLN A 514 16.87 -15.37 6.18
N VAL A 515 17.45 -14.22 5.82
CA VAL A 515 16.74 -12.95 5.65
C VAL A 515 15.96 -13.05 4.34
N THR A 516 14.68 -13.43 4.42
CA THR A 516 13.88 -13.81 3.25
C THR A 516 12.65 -12.94 3.04
N SER A 517 12.26 -12.15 4.04
CA SER A 517 11.08 -11.31 4.03
C SER A 517 11.39 -9.85 4.36
N LEU A 518 10.43 -8.97 4.04
CA LEU A 518 10.52 -7.54 4.33
C LEU A 518 10.79 -7.27 5.81
N HIS A 519 10.07 -7.93 6.72
CA HIS A 519 10.22 -7.69 8.16
C HIS A 519 11.57 -8.16 8.72
N ASP A 520 12.27 -9.07 8.06
CA ASP A 520 13.57 -9.55 8.54
C ASP A 520 14.66 -8.47 8.43
N HIS A 521 14.59 -7.63 7.38
CA HIS A 521 15.57 -6.57 7.12
C HIS A 521 15.72 -5.57 8.27
N PRO A 522 14.65 -4.92 8.77
CA PRO A 522 14.77 -4.02 9.92
C PRO A 522 14.93 -4.78 11.25
N LEU A 523 14.27 -5.93 11.43
CA LEU A 523 14.25 -6.60 12.73
C LEU A 523 15.59 -7.24 13.11
N VAL A 524 16.39 -7.69 12.14
CA VAL A 524 17.72 -8.25 12.45
C VAL A 524 18.63 -7.23 13.13
N TYR A 525 18.45 -5.93 12.86
CA TYR A 525 19.16 -4.83 13.52
C TYR A 525 18.73 -4.59 14.98
N GLY A 526 17.79 -5.39 15.49
CA GLY A 526 17.48 -5.46 16.91
C GLY A 526 18.57 -6.10 17.75
N VAL A 527 19.40 -7.00 17.20
CA VAL A 527 20.46 -7.67 17.97
C VAL A 527 21.79 -6.88 17.94
N PRO A 528 22.58 -6.89 19.04
CA PRO A 528 23.82 -6.10 19.13
C PRO A 528 24.86 -6.36 18.02
N GLU A 529 24.94 -7.60 17.54
CA GLU A 529 25.93 -8.06 16.54
C GLU A 529 25.84 -7.27 15.24
N MET A 530 24.63 -6.89 14.84
CA MET A 530 24.40 -6.10 13.63
C MET A 530 24.98 -4.69 13.72
N GLY A 531 25.34 -4.23 14.93
CA GLY A 531 26.10 -3.02 15.24
C GLY A 531 27.23 -2.72 14.26
N ALA A 532 28.10 -3.71 14.08
CA ALA A 532 29.34 -3.53 13.33
C ALA A 532 29.11 -3.16 11.85
N HIS A 533 27.97 -3.55 11.28
CA HIS A 533 27.65 -3.25 9.88
C HIS A 533 27.25 -1.80 9.63
N ALA A 534 26.98 -1.03 10.69
CA ALA A 534 26.70 0.40 10.65
C ALA A 534 27.87 1.26 11.18
N ASP A 535 29.00 0.67 11.58
CA ASP A 535 30.11 1.41 12.19
C ASP A 535 30.77 2.41 11.23
N PHE A 536 30.73 2.15 9.91
CA PHE A 536 31.18 3.10 8.89
C PHE A 536 30.45 4.46 9.01
N LEU A 537 29.22 4.44 9.52
CA LEU A 537 28.39 5.61 9.74
C LEU A 537 28.50 6.09 11.18
N LEU A 538 28.36 5.18 12.14
CA LEU A 538 28.17 5.50 13.56
C LEU A 538 29.47 5.65 14.36
N ARG A 539 30.59 5.14 13.87
CA ARG A 539 31.88 5.07 14.56
C ARG A 539 33.02 5.53 13.64
N GLN A 540 32.83 6.67 13.00
CA GLN A 540 33.83 7.28 12.13
C GLN A 540 35.08 7.68 12.94
N PRO A 541 36.31 7.30 12.51
CA PRO A 541 37.54 7.67 13.22
C PRO A 541 37.81 9.18 13.24
N ASP A 542 37.45 9.88 12.17
CA ASP A 542 37.61 11.34 12.00
C ASP A 542 36.32 11.92 11.40
N PRO A 543 35.26 12.08 12.20
CA PRO A 543 33.98 12.56 11.71
C PRO A 543 34.10 14.04 11.31
N ARG A 544 33.53 14.38 10.15
CA ARG A 544 33.33 15.78 9.77
C ARG A 544 32.44 16.48 10.80
N PRO A 545 32.66 17.78 11.08
CA PRO A 545 31.77 18.54 11.95
C PRO A 545 30.32 18.43 11.49
N ALA A 546 29.40 18.30 12.44
CA ALA A 546 27.98 18.26 12.13
C ALA A 546 27.56 19.55 11.42
N VAL A 547 26.65 19.43 10.45
CA VAL A 547 26.08 20.56 9.72
C VAL A 547 24.71 20.92 10.25
N ASP A 548 24.35 22.19 10.09
CA ASP A 548 23.02 22.67 10.43
C ASP A 548 21.98 22.10 9.44
N VAL A 549 20.74 21.93 9.90
CA VAL A 549 19.61 21.53 9.04
C VAL A 549 19.45 22.50 7.84
N ALA A 550 19.66 23.79 8.08
CA ALA A 550 19.61 24.81 7.02
C ALA A 550 20.75 24.66 5.98
N GLY A 551 21.86 24.00 6.32
CA GLY A 551 22.98 23.73 5.41
C GLY A 551 22.64 22.72 4.30
N LEU A 552 21.56 21.96 4.46
CA LEU A 552 21.05 21.05 3.43
C LEU A 552 20.27 21.74 2.33
N ARG A 553 19.90 23.02 2.51
CA ARG A 553 19.06 23.75 1.55
C ARG A 553 19.66 23.70 0.15
N TRP A 554 18.80 23.37 -0.79
CA TRP A 554 19.07 23.53 -2.21
C TRP A 554 18.22 24.72 -2.67
N PRO A 555 18.76 25.94 -2.79
CA PRO A 555 18.03 27.09 -3.29
C PRO A 555 17.95 27.11 -4.82
N ASP A 556 16.85 27.62 -5.37
CA ASP A 556 16.71 27.86 -6.80
C ASP A 556 17.57 29.06 -7.27
N ALA A 557 17.47 29.42 -8.54
CA ALA A 557 18.20 30.56 -9.11
C ALA A 557 17.84 31.91 -8.46
N ALA A 558 16.67 32.02 -7.84
CA ALA A 558 16.21 33.21 -7.11
C ALA A 558 16.58 33.16 -5.61
N GLY A 559 17.23 32.09 -5.14
CA GLY A 559 17.62 31.91 -3.75
C GLY A 559 16.54 31.27 -2.87
N ALA A 560 15.38 30.90 -3.41
CA ALA A 560 14.28 30.30 -2.66
C ALA A 560 14.53 28.79 -2.48
N ALA A 561 14.38 28.29 -1.24
CA ALA A 561 14.51 26.87 -0.97
C ALA A 561 13.32 26.05 -1.52
N VAL A 562 12.12 26.66 -1.49
CA VAL A 562 10.85 26.03 -1.87
C VAL A 562 9.94 27.04 -2.57
N SER A 563 9.21 26.60 -3.59
CA SER A 563 8.18 27.41 -4.27
C SER A 563 6.86 27.41 -3.50
N PRO A 564 5.97 28.42 -3.65
CA PRO A 564 4.57 28.32 -3.25
C PRO A 564 3.74 27.34 -4.10
N ASP A 565 4.22 26.93 -5.28
CA ASP A 565 3.58 25.97 -6.18
C ASP A 565 4.37 24.65 -6.20
N LEU A 566 3.70 23.55 -5.85
CA LEU A 566 4.31 22.23 -5.81
C LEU A 566 4.74 21.74 -7.20
N ARG A 567 4.11 22.22 -8.27
CA ARG A 567 4.52 21.91 -9.65
C ARG A 567 5.93 22.41 -9.93
N GLU A 568 6.28 23.60 -9.47
CA GLU A 568 7.61 24.19 -9.71
C GLU A 568 8.68 23.40 -8.97
N ASP A 569 8.41 23.02 -7.72
CA ASP A 569 9.27 22.16 -6.92
C ASP A 569 9.45 20.77 -7.55
N LEU A 570 8.37 20.17 -8.06
CA LEU A 570 8.43 18.91 -8.81
C LEU A 570 9.29 19.04 -10.07
N LEU A 571 9.04 20.05 -10.90
CA LEU A 571 9.79 20.27 -12.15
C LEU A 571 11.28 20.50 -11.88
N ARG A 572 11.60 21.15 -10.77
CA ARG A 572 12.98 21.35 -10.32
C ARG A 572 13.65 20.02 -9.96
N ALA A 573 12.99 19.17 -9.19
CA ALA A 573 13.51 17.84 -8.85
C ALA A 573 13.65 16.95 -10.09
N VAL A 574 12.64 16.93 -10.97
CA VAL A 574 12.68 16.23 -12.27
C VAL A 574 13.86 16.74 -13.10
N GLY A 575 14.07 18.05 -13.19
CA GLY A 575 15.18 18.66 -13.90
C GLY A 575 16.55 18.22 -13.39
N ALA A 576 16.72 18.05 -12.08
CA ALA A 576 17.97 17.54 -11.52
C ALA A 576 18.20 16.06 -11.87
N VAL A 577 17.15 15.24 -11.85
CA VAL A 577 17.23 13.83 -12.20
C VAL A 577 17.51 13.64 -13.70
N THR A 578 16.85 14.42 -14.56
CA THR A 578 17.05 14.34 -16.01
C THR A 578 18.38 14.93 -16.47
N ALA A 579 18.88 15.98 -15.80
CA ALA A 579 20.23 16.51 -16.05
C ALA A 579 21.34 15.49 -15.74
N ALA A 580 21.08 14.54 -14.83
CA ALA A 580 21.98 13.42 -14.54
C ALA A 580 21.82 12.23 -15.53
N GLY A 581 20.99 12.37 -16.57
CA GLY A 581 20.80 11.37 -17.62
C GLY A 581 19.68 10.35 -17.38
N PHE A 582 18.94 10.45 -16.26
CA PHE A 582 17.85 9.54 -15.96
C PHE A 582 16.51 10.02 -16.54
N ASP A 583 15.54 9.12 -16.66
CA ASP A 583 14.15 9.44 -17.00
C ASP A 583 13.29 9.34 -15.75
N VAL A 584 12.22 10.14 -15.66
CA VAL A 584 11.19 9.98 -14.62
C VAL A 584 9.92 9.52 -15.32
N VAL A 585 9.57 8.25 -15.15
CA VAL A 585 8.40 7.62 -15.79
C VAL A 585 7.29 7.46 -14.77
N VAL A 586 6.10 7.96 -15.09
CA VAL A 586 4.93 7.94 -14.19
C VAL A 586 3.86 7.02 -14.74
N VAL A 587 3.32 6.12 -13.90
CA VAL A 587 2.14 5.30 -14.21
C VAL A 587 0.99 5.72 -13.32
N ASP A 588 -0.15 6.12 -13.89
CA ASP A 588 -1.38 6.43 -13.14
C ASP A 588 -2.02 5.14 -12.60
N GLN A 589 -2.11 5.02 -11.27
CA GLN A 589 -2.73 3.90 -10.58
C GLN A 589 -4.07 4.26 -9.96
N THR A 590 -4.53 5.51 -10.13
CA THR A 590 -5.68 6.05 -9.40
C THR A 590 -6.94 5.21 -9.65
N LEU A 591 -7.61 4.82 -8.57
CA LEU A 591 -8.86 4.07 -8.60
C LEU A 591 -10.10 5.00 -8.56
N PRO A 592 -11.28 4.55 -9.02
CA PRO A 592 -12.51 5.35 -8.99
C PRO A 592 -12.84 5.95 -7.63
N GLU A 593 -12.71 5.16 -6.55
CA GLU A 593 -12.96 5.62 -5.19
C GLU A 593 -12.00 6.73 -4.73
N GLN A 594 -10.77 6.75 -5.25
CA GLN A 594 -9.79 7.78 -4.97
C GLN A 594 -10.09 9.06 -5.76
N ARG A 595 -10.47 8.93 -7.04
CA ARG A 595 -10.92 10.07 -7.87
C ARG A 595 -12.13 10.77 -7.23
N ALA A 596 -13.08 10.00 -6.69
CA ALA A 596 -14.27 10.53 -6.00
C ALA A 596 -13.91 11.38 -4.76
N LEU A 597 -12.77 11.07 -4.12
CA LEU A 597 -12.24 11.83 -2.99
C LEU A 597 -11.34 13.01 -3.42
N GLY A 598 -11.08 13.18 -4.71
CA GLY A 598 -10.11 14.14 -5.22
C GLY A 598 -8.66 13.74 -4.93
N LEU A 599 -8.39 12.44 -4.85
CA LEU A 599 -7.07 11.86 -4.67
C LEU A 599 -6.55 11.27 -5.97
N HIS A 600 -5.23 11.31 -6.11
CA HIS A 600 -4.47 10.73 -7.21
C HIS A 600 -3.43 9.77 -6.63
N THR A 601 -3.20 8.65 -7.31
CA THR A 601 -2.15 7.69 -6.95
C THR A 601 -1.36 7.31 -8.18
N VAL A 602 -0.05 7.31 -8.04
CA VAL A 602 0.87 7.00 -9.12
C VAL A 602 1.94 6.02 -8.65
N LYS A 603 2.57 5.35 -9.60
CA LYS A 603 3.91 4.76 -9.45
C LYS A 603 4.90 5.61 -10.24
N VAL A 604 5.95 6.09 -9.58
CA VAL A 604 7.10 6.73 -10.21
C VAL A 604 8.22 5.72 -10.35
N LEU A 605 8.80 5.62 -11.54
CA LEU A 605 9.99 4.83 -11.82
C LEU A 605 11.08 5.75 -12.37
N VAL A 606 12.32 5.52 -11.94
CA VAL A 606 13.50 6.19 -12.50
C VAL A 606 14.47 5.10 -12.96
N PRO A 607 14.31 4.56 -14.19
CA PRO A 607 15.16 3.48 -14.68
C PRO A 607 16.63 3.87 -14.62
N GLY A 608 17.45 3.02 -14.00
CA GLY A 608 18.85 3.27 -13.70
C GLY A 608 19.13 3.52 -12.22
N LEU A 609 18.16 4.02 -11.44
CA LEU A 609 18.28 4.14 -9.99
C LEU A 609 18.15 2.80 -9.28
N VAL A 610 18.80 2.70 -8.12
CA VAL A 610 18.87 1.46 -7.35
C VAL A 610 17.52 1.20 -6.66
N PRO A 611 16.85 0.06 -6.90
CA PRO A 611 15.61 -0.29 -6.24
C PRO A 611 15.88 -0.88 -4.85
N ILE A 612 14.90 -0.74 -3.95
CA ILE A 612 14.88 -1.44 -2.66
C ILE A 612 14.20 -2.81 -2.81
N ASP A 613 14.89 -3.85 -2.34
CA ASP A 613 14.48 -5.25 -2.48
C ASP A 613 14.49 -5.96 -1.13
N PHE A 614 13.51 -6.84 -0.91
CA PHE A 614 13.40 -7.60 0.32
C PHE A 614 13.70 -9.08 0.10
N GLY A 615 14.54 -9.63 0.97
CA GLY A 615 15.16 -10.95 0.87
C GLY A 615 16.60 -10.85 0.36
N TRP A 616 17.53 -11.47 1.07
CA TRP A 616 18.97 -11.38 0.79
C TRP A 616 19.36 -11.85 -0.61
N SER A 617 18.78 -12.95 -1.09
CA SER A 617 19.04 -13.47 -2.44
C SER A 617 18.39 -12.65 -3.56
N ARG A 618 17.58 -11.63 -3.22
CA ARG A 618 16.82 -10.79 -4.18
C ARG A 618 17.39 -9.38 -4.32
N GLN A 619 18.57 -9.11 -3.79
CA GLN A 619 19.15 -7.77 -3.73
C GLN A 619 19.67 -7.29 -5.11
N ARG A 620 18.82 -6.71 -5.97
CA ARG A 620 19.24 -6.19 -7.30
C ARG A 620 20.30 -5.10 -7.15
N ALA A 621 20.14 -4.26 -6.12
CA ALA A 621 21.04 -3.16 -5.82
C ALA A 621 22.52 -3.54 -5.85
N ARG A 622 22.88 -4.70 -5.29
CA ARG A 622 24.29 -5.16 -5.19
C ARG A 622 24.90 -5.51 -6.55
N HIS A 623 24.07 -5.72 -7.57
CA HIS A 623 24.48 -6.15 -8.90
C HIS A 623 24.34 -5.06 -9.97
N MET A 624 23.71 -3.94 -9.65
CA MET A 624 23.53 -2.85 -10.59
C MET A 624 24.82 -2.05 -10.82
N PRO A 625 25.12 -1.62 -12.07
CA PRO A 625 26.26 -0.77 -12.38
C PRO A 625 26.31 0.51 -11.54
N ARG A 626 25.15 1.13 -11.29
CA ARG A 626 25.04 2.37 -10.53
C ARG A 626 25.62 2.27 -9.12
N THR A 627 25.42 1.15 -8.43
CA THR A 627 25.99 0.90 -7.09
C THR A 627 27.51 0.92 -7.10
N ARG A 628 28.12 0.60 -8.26
CA ARG A 628 29.57 0.66 -8.44
C ARG A 628 30.09 2.06 -8.74
N THR A 629 29.38 2.82 -9.57
CA THR A 629 29.92 4.06 -10.16
C THR A 629 29.40 5.35 -9.52
N ALA A 630 28.19 5.35 -8.94
CA ALA A 630 27.53 6.59 -8.50
C ALA A 630 28.31 7.34 -7.42
N LEU A 631 28.98 6.64 -6.51
CA LEU A 631 29.79 7.26 -5.45
C LEU A 631 31.04 7.95 -6.00
N ARG A 632 31.66 7.38 -7.05
CA ARG A 632 32.77 8.00 -7.77
C ARG A 632 32.28 9.22 -8.55
N GLU A 633 31.17 9.07 -9.27
CA GLU A 633 30.54 10.17 -10.03
C GLU A 633 30.15 11.34 -9.13
N ALA A 634 29.70 11.07 -7.90
CA ALA A 634 29.41 12.06 -6.89
C ALA A 634 30.66 12.66 -6.19
N GLY A 635 31.86 12.17 -6.50
CA GLY A 635 33.10 12.60 -5.84
C GLY A 635 33.24 12.13 -4.39
N LEU A 636 32.38 11.22 -3.92
CA LEU A 636 32.43 10.63 -2.57
C LEU A 636 33.47 9.50 -2.46
N ARG A 637 33.93 8.96 -3.59
CA ARG A 637 35.04 7.99 -3.67
C ARG A 637 35.92 8.31 -4.88
N GLY A 638 37.22 7.97 -4.80
CA GLY A 638 38.16 8.14 -5.91
C GLY A 638 38.08 7.06 -7.00
N THR A 639 37.44 5.92 -6.71
CA THR A 639 37.38 4.74 -7.58
C THR A 639 36.01 4.06 -7.49
N ASP A 640 35.70 3.27 -8.52
CA ASP A 640 34.48 2.45 -8.53
C ASP A 640 34.50 1.41 -7.39
N LEU A 641 33.31 1.08 -6.89
CA LEU A 641 33.13 0.07 -5.86
C LEU A 641 33.27 -1.33 -6.46
N THR A 642 34.18 -2.12 -5.91
CA THR A 642 34.31 -3.55 -6.23
C THR A 642 33.25 -4.35 -5.49
N ALA A 643 33.01 -5.60 -5.92
CA ALA A 643 32.07 -6.48 -5.23
C ALA A 643 32.45 -6.71 -3.75
N ASP A 644 33.74 -6.89 -3.47
CA ASP A 644 34.27 -7.10 -2.12
C ASP A 644 34.25 -5.83 -1.25
N GLY A 645 34.10 -4.66 -1.87
CA GLY A 645 33.96 -3.38 -1.17
C GLY A 645 32.53 -3.06 -0.74
N LEU A 646 31.55 -3.87 -1.13
CA LEU A 646 30.15 -3.68 -0.73
C LEU A 646 29.97 -4.03 0.74
N ASN A 647 29.11 -3.28 1.45
CA ASN A 647 28.64 -3.68 2.77
C ASN A 647 28.08 -5.11 2.70
N PRO A 648 28.59 -6.05 3.52
CA PRO A 648 28.18 -7.45 3.46
C PRO A 648 26.81 -7.70 4.10
N ALA A 649 26.21 -6.72 4.76
CA ALA A 649 24.94 -6.88 5.46
C ALA A 649 23.72 -6.45 4.64
N PRO A 650 22.54 -7.06 4.88
CA PRO A 650 21.28 -6.58 4.31
C PRO A 650 21.01 -5.15 4.74
N HIS A 651 20.39 -4.34 3.89
CA HIS A 651 19.97 -3.01 4.30
C HIS A 651 18.95 -3.07 5.45
N PRO A 652 18.95 -2.09 6.38
CA PRO A 652 18.08 -2.08 7.56
C PRO A 652 16.68 -1.50 7.35
N PHE A 653 16.33 -1.03 6.15
CA PHE A 653 15.03 -0.39 5.91
C PHE A 653 13.84 -1.37 5.94
N PRO A 654 12.68 -0.93 6.48
CA PRO A 654 11.44 -1.69 6.52
C PRO A 654 10.69 -1.76 5.19
#